data_AF-A0A0M0K5C5-F1
#
_entry.id   AF-A0A0M0K5C5-F1
#
_cell.length_a   1.000
_cell.length_b   1.000
_cell.length_c   1.000
_cell.angle_alpha   90.00
_cell.angle_beta   90.00
_cell.angle_gamma   90.00
#
_symmetry.space_group_name_H-M   'P 1'
#
loop_
_entity.id
_entity.type
_entity.pdbx_description
1 polymer ?
#
loop_
_entity_poly.entity_id
_entity_poly.type
_entity_poly.pdbx_seq_one_letter_code
_entity_poly.pdbx_strand_id
1 'polypeptide(L)'
;MPVLEVVPPSSTRASQDGNDRQGFWRRGLRPRGPALKLEDIESAKPSRQSLWIHPNELLASRICTFLSHLLLSVPSAFMIIVAICAIYYLQDYHDFAIILFFVIGNAALCVFEEEVNAIHVMSESESSTGIYNTSVTPMSEVIEKAADLLPHQPIIANFVHHNPWERFQHMPFFDALEHVSRLSAYMSPAERLYSLTLADPRLCANEAVAELAAIFLDLGAAKWAAPHRQHGFVYFFASLECCGLAPWRGLARAYARGILAEGPQSAVSSPRASGDCPSPPTLAERLIQENLDAMGVPVEERISALRAILLDLPGWAGMFLRMEHVPCEAPEGVPVRLADFAAVYTTLQRASLEWSARLAGQGCYPMSTFLKNAPKTRRTDRSIFGAGAALSTTWRDLDRTLSNPSAVAASEQIARAWPLPLTRETHAGLEKLEDEYERIMLNTINNNTLASPASAHAARYPTDGTTPPPKERPSLMFYTCFDERECSFRRYIEASATSANEIETFGVPGFFHLAIRHYKACPGSKEWISAPEGSVPPAGHKMVEVEKNPKHTARARLVARFGWLFETWSLNPFTSLVCGASLSVCNLVHLWMVSCLPTARRELADMCMECFVPPSETDFSIPYTPEEAAARLKQMFHNIGVRQHFAPLVTALAHGSRSVNNPFDSAHNCGACGGREGGANARMFARCANDPAIRQALDEKFGIVIPSDTWFVGGYHDTTSDLVELYDLEAVPETHKQALARAIAILENSRCQNALERSTKFIGIVGFGTEQISTPAQAIAHVMTRSVDIGQARPELGHATNASIVLGRRVLTKGCFLDRRPFLPSYDPFNDDDRGSNLETILAPALIVASGINLEYLFSTIGGGAGTKAPMNLVGHFGVSQGSAGDLLVGLPTQMTEFHTPVRALYVIDAPVSRVEEVLKRRKELANLVYNDWVRMVIRDPVSKDFYRQEGGSFKLLSPDAYDLPPGAATHTVSGSTTHTTQTAKLVYPPTTAKVEHVSPAPQMNWRVLGSADCSR
;
A
#
# COMPACT_ATOMS: atom_id res chain seq x y z
N MET A 1 -32.50 -53.27 5.62
CA MET A 1 -33.47 -54.04 4.83
C MET A 1 -34.85 -53.40 4.96
N PRO A 2 -35.71 -53.47 3.93
CA PRO A 2 -36.41 -52.30 3.42
C PRO A 2 -37.94 -52.35 3.64
N VAL A 3 -38.63 -51.33 3.10
CA VAL A 3 -39.98 -51.42 2.50
C VAL A 3 -41.22 -50.99 3.34
N LEU A 4 -41.98 -50.06 2.71
CA LEU A 4 -43.43 -49.81 2.65
C LEU A 4 -44.21 -49.04 3.73
N GLU A 5 -45.02 -48.13 3.17
CA GLU A 5 -46.26 -47.52 3.64
C GLU A 5 -47.20 -48.48 4.40
N VAL A 6 -48.09 -47.93 5.23
CA VAL A 6 -49.56 -47.93 5.00
C VAL A 6 -50.30 -47.26 6.18
N VAL A 7 -51.24 -46.41 5.77
CA VAL A 7 -52.35 -45.68 6.43
C VAL A 7 -53.43 -46.67 6.98
N PRO A 8 -54.67 -46.38 7.50
CA PRO A 8 -55.36 -45.35 8.34
C PRO A 8 -55.97 -46.07 9.62
N PRO A 9 -57.22 -45.86 10.18
CA PRO A 9 -58.28 -44.84 10.00
C PRO A 9 -59.06 -44.34 11.25
N SER A 10 -59.79 -43.24 10.96
CA SER A 10 -61.12 -42.74 11.41
C SER A 10 -61.86 -43.26 12.66
N SER A 11 -62.58 -42.29 13.27
CA SER A 11 -64.04 -42.29 13.58
C SER A 11 -64.47 -42.02 15.04
N THR A 12 -64.92 -40.78 15.26
CA THR A 12 -66.22 -40.29 15.81
C THR A 12 -66.89 -40.88 17.07
N ARG A 13 -67.51 -39.92 17.82
CA ARG A 13 -68.67 -39.91 18.76
C ARG A 13 -68.31 -39.72 20.24
N ALA A 14 -69.00 -38.93 21.07
CA ALA A 14 -70.34 -38.31 21.00
C ALA A 14 -70.48 -37.10 21.95
N SER A 15 -71.52 -36.27 21.68
CA SER A 15 -72.49 -35.60 22.61
C SER A 15 -71.97 -34.63 23.70
N GLN A 16 -72.64 -33.54 24.10
CA GLN A 16 -73.78 -32.71 23.67
C GLN A 16 -73.80 -31.50 24.65
N ASP A 17 -74.63 -30.51 24.35
CA ASP A 17 -75.08 -29.37 25.19
C ASP A 17 -74.08 -28.20 25.39
N GLY A 18 -74.43 -26.93 25.20
CA GLY A 18 -75.69 -26.29 24.84
C GLY A 18 -75.55 -24.76 24.96
N ASN A 19 -76.35 -24.02 24.18
CA ASN A 19 -76.77 -22.61 24.35
C ASN A 19 -75.73 -21.47 24.31
N ASP A 20 -76.07 -20.24 23.90
CA ASP A 20 -77.07 -19.68 23.00
C ASP A 20 -76.67 -18.20 22.76
N ARG A 21 -76.99 -17.73 21.57
CA ARG A 21 -77.22 -16.37 21.01
C ARG A 21 -77.19 -15.07 21.85
N GLN A 22 -77.12 -13.99 21.03
CA GLN A 22 -77.56 -12.56 21.21
C GLN A 22 -76.46 -11.59 21.66
N GLY A 23 -76.35 -10.32 21.25
CA GLY A 23 -77.14 -9.36 20.47
C GLY A 23 -76.57 -7.95 20.79
N PHE A 24 -76.23 -7.09 19.81
CA PHE A 24 -77.01 -5.92 19.36
C PHE A 24 -76.92 -4.59 20.20
N TRP A 25 -76.65 -3.48 19.48
CA TRP A 25 -77.00 -2.04 19.69
C TRP A 25 -76.08 -1.01 20.42
N ARG A 26 -75.55 -0.09 19.58
CA ARG A 26 -75.55 1.41 19.60
C ARG A 26 -75.32 2.24 20.88
N ARG A 27 -74.44 3.24 20.72
CA ARG A 27 -74.55 4.74 20.91
C ARG A 27 -73.13 5.23 21.28
N GLY A 28 -72.46 6.19 20.63
CA GLY A 28 -72.90 7.49 20.12
C GLY A 28 -72.56 8.55 21.18
N LEU A 29 -71.56 9.41 20.92
CA LEU A 29 -71.42 10.80 21.43
C LEU A 29 -70.15 11.48 20.87
N ARG A 30 -70.38 12.50 20.01
CA ARG A 30 -69.51 13.66 19.73
C ARG A 30 -69.80 14.75 20.81
N PRO A 31 -69.27 16.00 20.74
CA PRO A 31 -67.93 16.53 20.42
C PRO A 31 -67.49 17.63 21.43
N ARG A 32 -66.32 18.27 21.24
CA ARG A 32 -66.10 19.73 21.42
C ARG A 32 -64.77 20.17 20.79
N GLY A 33 -64.83 21.13 19.85
CA GLY A 33 -63.71 21.96 19.34
C GLY A 33 -63.38 23.11 20.33
N PRO A 34 -62.70 24.22 19.94
CA PRO A 34 -62.69 24.96 18.65
C PRO A 34 -61.26 25.13 18.04
N ALA A 35 -60.98 25.38 16.76
CA ALA A 35 -61.39 26.36 15.73
C ALA A 35 -60.45 27.59 15.59
N LEU A 36 -60.31 28.06 14.33
CA LEU A 36 -59.67 29.28 13.76
C LEU A 36 -58.34 29.02 13.02
N LYS A 37 -58.09 29.46 11.78
CA LYS A 37 -58.91 30.02 10.68
C LYS A 37 -58.04 30.05 9.41
N LEU A 38 -58.66 29.81 8.26
CA LEU A 38 -58.14 30.00 6.89
C LEU A 38 -58.96 31.14 6.27
N GLU A 39 -58.34 32.02 5.47
CA GLU A 39 -58.93 32.99 4.50
C GLU A 39 -57.74 33.88 4.04
N ASP A 40 -57.43 34.13 2.75
CA ASP A 40 -58.28 34.39 1.57
C ASP A 40 -57.57 34.00 0.23
N ILE A 41 -58.21 33.25 -0.69
CA ILE A 41 -58.98 33.63 -1.92
C ILE A 41 -58.09 33.71 -3.18
N GLU A 42 -58.08 32.70 -4.06
CA GLU A 42 -59.02 32.36 -5.16
C GLU A 42 -58.86 33.18 -6.45
N SER A 43 -58.56 32.49 -7.56
CA SER A 43 -59.36 32.63 -8.80
C SER A 43 -59.21 31.41 -9.74
N ALA A 44 -60.35 30.73 -9.93
CA ALA A 44 -60.87 30.10 -11.16
C ALA A 44 -60.18 28.87 -11.81
N LYS A 45 -60.87 27.72 -11.69
CA LYS A 45 -60.97 26.57 -12.62
C LYS A 45 -62.37 26.63 -13.32
N PRO A 46 -62.82 25.74 -14.25
CA PRO A 46 -62.17 24.60 -14.93
C PRO A 46 -62.52 24.44 -16.46
N SER A 47 -61.87 23.50 -17.15
CA SER A 47 -62.57 22.61 -18.10
C SER A 47 -61.93 21.21 -18.14
N ARG A 48 -62.78 20.20 -18.38
CA ARG A 48 -62.57 18.75 -18.20
C ARG A 48 -62.10 18.06 -19.49
N GLN A 49 -61.32 16.99 -19.34
CA GLN A 49 -61.30 15.66 -20.02
C GLN A 49 -59.90 15.06 -19.78
N SER A 50 -59.62 13.81 -19.41
CA SER A 50 -60.32 12.52 -19.35
C SER A 50 -59.47 11.53 -18.51
N LEU A 51 -60.10 10.50 -17.92
CA LEU A 51 -59.49 9.34 -17.25
C LEU A 51 -58.59 8.49 -18.19
N TRP A 52 -57.60 7.75 -17.68
CA TRP A 52 -57.59 6.26 -17.56
C TRP A 52 -56.20 5.64 -17.23
N ILE A 53 -56.32 4.62 -16.38
CA ILE A 53 -55.44 3.59 -15.79
C ILE A 53 -54.40 2.92 -16.73
N HIS A 54 -53.27 2.50 -16.13
CA HIS A 54 -52.06 1.83 -16.67
C HIS A 54 -52.27 0.49 -17.40
N PRO A 55 -51.48 0.20 -18.48
CA PRO A 55 -51.30 -1.14 -19.05
C PRO A 55 -49.85 -1.64 -18.90
N ASN A 56 -49.48 -2.19 -17.73
CA ASN A 56 -48.14 -2.81 -17.55
C ASN A 56 -48.15 -4.31 -17.18
N GLU A 57 -49.32 -4.95 -17.07
CA GLU A 57 -49.39 -6.39 -16.74
C GLU A 57 -49.52 -7.32 -17.96
N LEU A 58 -49.80 -6.80 -19.16
CA LEU A 58 -49.90 -7.62 -20.38
C LEU A 58 -48.58 -7.79 -21.15
N LEU A 59 -47.57 -6.95 -20.89
CA LEU A 59 -46.29 -6.97 -21.60
C LEU A 59 -45.33 -8.02 -21.02
N ALA A 60 -45.33 -8.20 -19.69
CA ALA A 60 -44.49 -9.19 -19.01
C ALA A 60 -44.89 -10.64 -19.34
N SER A 61 -46.19 -10.91 -19.48
CA SER A 61 -46.70 -12.23 -19.86
C SER A 61 -46.36 -12.61 -21.32
N ARG A 62 -46.27 -11.65 -22.24
CA ARG A 62 -45.93 -11.91 -23.64
C ARG A 62 -44.43 -12.12 -23.88
N ILE A 63 -43.57 -11.48 -23.09
CA ILE A 63 -42.11 -11.62 -23.20
C ILE A 63 -41.65 -13.00 -22.68
N CYS A 64 -42.25 -13.52 -21.61
CA CYS A 64 -41.92 -14.86 -21.10
C CYS A 64 -42.35 -15.99 -22.06
N THR A 65 -43.48 -15.84 -22.77
CA THR A 65 -43.95 -16.83 -23.75
C THR A 65 -43.15 -16.78 -25.06
N PHE A 66 -42.61 -15.61 -25.42
CA PHE A 66 -41.74 -15.45 -26.60
C PHE A 66 -40.34 -16.04 -26.37
N LEU A 67 -39.78 -15.86 -25.16
CA LEU A 67 -38.46 -16.43 -24.80
C LEU A 67 -38.49 -17.96 -24.62
N SER A 68 -39.62 -18.52 -24.20
CA SER A 68 -39.77 -19.98 -24.05
C SER A 68 -39.95 -20.72 -25.38
N HIS A 69 -40.43 -20.06 -26.45
CA HIS A 69 -40.49 -20.63 -27.79
C HIS A 69 -39.16 -20.55 -28.57
N LEU A 70 -38.27 -19.60 -28.23
CA LEU A 70 -36.97 -19.46 -28.89
C LEU A 70 -35.95 -20.54 -28.45
N LEU A 71 -36.13 -21.11 -27.25
CA LEU A 71 -35.21 -22.10 -26.65
C LEU A 71 -35.42 -23.56 -27.09
N LEU A 72 -36.44 -23.85 -27.91
CA LEU A 72 -36.79 -25.23 -28.31
C LEU A 72 -36.63 -25.54 -29.81
N SER A 73 -36.02 -24.65 -30.60
CA SER A 73 -35.90 -24.86 -32.06
C SER A 73 -34.54 -24.41 -32.63
N VAL A 74 -33.42 -24.92 -32.10
CA VAL A 74 -32.11 -24.70 -32.72
C VAL A 74 -31.27 -26.00 -32.78
N PRO A 75 -31.52 -26.88 -33.78
CA PRO A 75 -30.47 -27.76 -34.31
C PRO A 75 -29.92 -27.28 -35.67
N SER A 76 -30.60 -26.36 -36.35
CA SER A 76 -30.30 -26.04 -37.76
C SER A 76 -29.33 -24.86 -37.93
N ALA A 77 -29.33 -23.88 -37.02
CA ALA A 77 -28.43 -22.73 -37.09
C ALA A 77 -26.98 -23.09 -36.69
N PHE A 78 -26.81 -24.08 -35.81
CA PHE A 78 -25.50 -24.52 -35.32
C PHE A 78 -24.70 -25.25 -36.42
N MET A 79 -25.34 -26.05 -37.26
CA MET A 79 -24.67 -26.75 -38.38
C MET A 79 -24.27 -25.81 -39.52
N ILE A 80 -25.03 -24.72 -39.75
CA ILE A 80 -24.68 -23.70 -40.73
C ILE A 80 -23.49 -22.86 -40.24
N ILE A 81 -23.45 -22.52 -38.95
CA ILE A 81 -22.32 -21.79 -38.35
C ILE A 81 -21.06 -22.67 -38.29
N VAL A 82 -21.19 -23.97 -37.97
CA VAL A 82 -20.05 -24.91 -38.01
C VAL A 82 -19.55 -25.15 -39.44
N ALA A 83 -20.43 -25.16 -40.45
CA ALA A 83 -20.02 -25.24 -41.86
C ALA A 83 -19.35 -23.95 -42.36
N ILE A 84 -19.83 -22.77 -41.95
CA ILE A 84 -19.22 -21.48 -42.27
C ILE A 84 -17.85 -21.35 -41.57
N CYS A 85 -17.72 -21.79 -40.32
CA CYS A 85 -16.46 -21.79 -39.58
C CYS A 85 -15.46 -22.84 -40.12
N ALA A 86 -15.92 -24.00 -40.60
CA ALA A 86 -15.08 -25.00 -41.23
C ALA A 86 -14.55 -24.56 -42.61
N ILE A 87 -15.34 -23.77 -43.36
CA ILE A 87 -14.89 -23.13 -44.61
C ILE A 87 -13.92 -21.97 -44.32
N TYR A 88 -14.07 -21.28 -43.18
CA TYR A 88 -13.17 -20.21 -42.73
C TYR A 88 -11.81 -20.68 -42.17
N TYR A 89 -11.67 -21.96 -41.82
CA TYR A 89 -10.47 -22.50 -41.16
C TYR A 89 -9.43 -23.08 -42.14
N LEU A 90 -9.70 -23.08 -43.45
CA LEU A 90 -8.89 -23.79 -44.45
C LEU A 90 -8.17 -22.92 -45.49
N GLN A 91 -8.18 -21.58 -45.41
CA GLN A 91 -7.43 -20.74 -46.35
C GLN A 91 -6.64 -19.60 -45.68
N ASP A 92 -5.38 -19.49 -46.10
CA ASP A 92 -4.36 -18.52 -45.67
C ASP A 92 -4.82 -17.06 -45.79
N TYR A 93 -4.51 -16.28 -44.76
CA TYR A 93 -4.85 -14.87 -44.61
C TYR A 93 -3.71 -13.98 -45.11
N HIS A 94 -3.88 -13.32 -46.27
CA HIS A 94 -3.14 -12.08 -46.55
C HIS A 94 -3.87 -11.03 -47.41
N ASP A 95 -4.91 -11.34 -48.19
CA ASP A 95 -5.38 -10.38 -49.22
C ASP A 95 -6.83 -9.83 -49.10
N PHE A 96 -7.64 -10.23 -48.10
CA PHE A 96 -9.05 -9.77 -48.07
C PHE A 96 -9.33 -8.52 -47.23
N ALA A 97 -8.47 -8.16 -46.28
CA ALA A 97 -8.62 -6.94 -45.48
C ALA A 97 -8.40 -5.65 -46.31
N ILE A 98 -7.67 -5.75 -47.42
CA ILE A 98 -7.37 -4.62 -48.32
C ILE A 98 -8.57 -4.27 -49.22
N ILE A 99 -9.42 -5.25 -49.56
CA ILE A 99 -10.53 -5.03 -50.50
C ILE A 99 -11.77 -4.46 -49.79
N LEU A 100 -12.04 -4.84 -48.54
CA LEU A 100 -13.15 -4.25 -47.77
C LEU A 100 -12.85 -2.80 -47.35
N PHE A 101 -11.56 -2.46 -47.16
CA PHE A 101 -11.09 -1.09 -46.90
C PHE A 101 -11.28 -0.17 -48.11
N PHE A 102 -11.19 -0.71 -49.34
CA PHE A 102 -11.30 0.08 -50.56
C PHE A 102 -12.74 0.39 -50.99
N VAL A 103 -13.72 -0.43 -50.58
CA VAL A 103 -15.11 -0.34 -51.08
C VAL A 103 -16.03 0.51 -50.19
N ILE A 104 -15.68 0.75 -48.93
CA ILE A 104 -16.53 1.53 -48.00
C ILE A 104 -15.89 2.90 -47.62
N GLY A 105 -14.59 3.10 -47.90
CA GLY A 105 -13.85 4.30 -47.48
C GLY A 105 -13.82 5.50 -48.43
N ASN A 106 -14.55 5.50 -49.56
CA ASN A 106 -14.35 6.48 -50.64
C ASN A 106 -15.53 7.43 -50.92
N ALA A 107 -16.36 7.77 -49.93
CA ALA A 107 -17.46 8.73 -50.13
C ALA A 107 -17.56 9.85 -49.07
N ALA A 108 -16.58 10.03 -48.17
CA ALA A 108 -16.66 11.04 -47.10
C ALA A 108 -15.40 11.89 -46.88
N LEU A 109 -14.46 11.92 -47.84
CA LEU A 109 -13.25 12.75 -47.77
C LEU A 109 -13.04 13.49 -49.09
N CYS A 110 -13.82 14.55 -49.32
CA CYS A 110 -13.59 15.50 -50.42
C CYS A 110 -13.86 16.97 -50.02
N VAL A 111 -13.94 17.28 -48.72
CA VAL A 111 -14.05 18.67 -48.24
C VAL A 111 -13.24 18.78 -46.95
N PHE A 112 -11.91 18.78 -46.99
CA PHE A 112 -11.03 19.30 -45.91
C PHE A 112 -9.54 19.19 -46.31
N GLU A 113 -9.19 19.54 -47.55
CA GLU A 113 -7.81 19.45 -48.05
C GLU A 113 -7.30 20.76 -48.67
N GLU A 114 -7.73 21.92 -48.14
CA GLU A 114 -7.26 23.24 -48.62
C GLU A 114 -6.65 24.17 -47.56
N GLU A 115 -6.42 23.75 -46.32
CA GLU A 115 -5.82 24.64 -45.29
C GLU A 115 -4.57 24.11 -44.54
N VAL A 116 -3.94 23.01 -45.00
CA VAL A 116 -2.74 22.45 -44.30
C VAL A 116 -1.45 22.48 -45.14
N ASN A 117 -1.49 22.95 -46.39
CA ASN A 117 -0.29 23.13 -47.22
C ASN A 117 0.27 24.57 -47.15
N ALA A 118 0.66 24.99 -45.94
CA ALA A 118 1.45 26.21 -45.75
C ALA A 118 2.45 26.10 -44.59
N ILE A 119 3.10 24.94 -44.41
CA ILE A 119 4.25 24.81 -43.52
C ILE A 119 5.30 23.90 -44.17
N HIS A 120 5.98 24.42 -45.19
CA HIS A 120 7.33 24.03 -45.57
C HIS A 120 7.88 25.03 -46.59
N VAL A 121 8.51 26.11 -46.10
CA VAL A 121 9.60 26.77 -46.82
C VAL A 121 10.72 26.98 -45.82
N MET A 122 11.84 26.33 -46.12
CA MET A 122 13.07 26.36 -45.35
C MET A 122 13.73 27.74 -45.39
N SER A 123 14.38 27.99 -44.27
CA SER A 123 15.39 29.00 -43.99
C SER A 123 16.44 29.15 -45.08
N GLU A 124 16.66 30.39 -45.51
CA GLU A 124 17.96 30.91 -45.95
C GLU A 124 17.94 32.44 -45.81
N SER A 125 18.62 32.99 -44.79
CA SER A 125 19.38 34.25 -44.89
C SER A 125 20.08 34.60 -43.58
N GLU A 126 21.41 34.59 -43.71
CA GLU A 126 22.37 35.57 -43.20
C GLU A 126 22.61 35.72 -41.70
N SER A 127 23.82 35.23 -41.36
CA SER A 127 24.68 35.62 -40.25
C SER A 127 24.68 37.13 -39.97
N SER A 128 24.35 37.50 -38.74
CA SER A 128 24.99 38.65 -38.11
C SER A 128 25.44 38.26 -36.70
N THR A 129 26.75 38.33 -36.53
CA THR A 129 27.50 38.10 -35.31
C THR A 129 27.18 39.18 -34.28
N GLY A 130 26.41 38.81 -33.27
CA GLY A 130 26.16 39.63 -32.08
C GLY A 130 26.19 38.75 -30.85
N ILE A 131 27.35 38.67 -30.21
CA ILE A 131 27.61 37.90 -28.99
C ILE A 131 26.73 38.44 -27.86
N TYR A 132 25.64 37.74 -27.55
CA TYR A 132 25.04 37.73 -26.22
C TYR A 132 25.06 36.29 -25.73
N ASN A 133 26.08 36.01 -24.92
CA ASN A 133 26.31 34.72 -24.29
C ASN A 133 25.34 34.57 -23.10
N THR A 134 24.04 34.37 -23.37
CA THR A 134 23.13 33.77 -22.37
C THR A 134 23.27 32.27 -22.52
N SER A 135 23.95 31.63 -21.57
CA SER A 135 24.08 30.16 -21.51
C SER A 135 22.68 29.52 -21.50
N VAL A 136 22.22 29.04 -22.65
CA VAL A 136 20.93 28.33 -22.74
C VAL A 136 21.10 26.99 -22.02
N THR A 137 20.37 26.80 -20.93
CA THR A 137 20.34 25.54 -20.19
C THR A 137 19.96 24.38 -21.12
N PRO A 138 20.79 23.33 -21.25
CA PRO A 138 20.47 22.17 -22.09
C PRO A 138 19.17 21.51 -21.65
N MET A 139 18.38 20.99 -22.61
CA MET A 139 17.07 20.39 -22.30
C MET A 139 17.16 19.21 -21.32
N SER A 140 18.25 18.44 -21.34
CA SER A 140 18.51 17.41 -20.32
C SER A 140 18.51 17.94 -18.90
N GLU A 141 19.12 19.12 -18.67
CA GLU A 141 19.19 19.72 -17.33
C GLU A 141 17.81 20.29 -16.94
N VAL A 142 17.04 20.76 -17.92
CA VAL A 142 15.64 21.15 -17.72
C VAL A 142 14.79 19.96 -17.28
N ILE A 143 14.93 18.80 -17.94
CA ILE A 143 14.21 17.56 -17.60
C ILE A 143 14.60 17.08 -16.20
N GLU A 144 15.89 17.03 -15.90
CA GLU A 144 16.41 16.59 -14.60
C GLU A 144 15.85 17.45 -13.46
N LYS A 145 15.95 18.78 -13.57
CA LYS A 145 15.39 19.71 -12.57
C LYS A 145 13.86 19.65 -12.51
N ALA A 146 13.19 19.46 -13.65
CA ALA A 146 11.74 19.32 -13.66
C ALA A 146 11.26 18.06 -12.91
N ALA A 147 12.08 17.01 -12.88
CA ALA A 147 11.79 15.74 -12.22
C ALA A 147 11.94 15.78 -10.68
N ASP A 148 12.48 16.85 -10.10
CA ASP A 148 12.79 16.93 -8.66
C ASP A 148 11.60 16.69 -7.72
N LEU A 149 10.38 17.01 -8.16
CA LEU A 149 9.13 16.80 -7.40
C LEU A 149 8.39 15.50 -7.74
N LEU A 150 8.90 14.72 -8.70
CA LEU A 150 8.24 13.47 -9.07
C LEU A 150 8.40 12.42 -7.97
N PRO A 151 7.35 11.63 -7.69
CA PRO A 151 7.41 10.57 -6.70
C PRO A 151 8.38 9.48 -7.14
N HIS A 152 9.20 8.99 -6.21
CA HIS A 152 10.16 7.88 -6.42
C HIS A 152 9.62 6.54 -5.92
N GLN A 153 8.31 6.36 -5.96
CA GLN A 153 7.66 5.18 -5.41
C GLN A 153 8.04 3.90 -6.19
N PRO A 154 8.48 2.83 -5.50
CA PRO A 154 8.72 1.53 -6.14
C PRO A 154 7.45 0.94 -6.75
N ILE A 155 7.61 -0.01 -7.68
CA ILE A 155 6.48 -0.79 -8.18
C ILE A 155 5.75 -1.48 -7.01
N ILE A 156 4.43 -1.64 -7.10
CA ILE A 156 3.61 -2.14 -5.99
C ILE A 156 4.07 -3.52 -5.47
N ALA A 157 4.56 -4.38 -6.37
CA ALA A 157 5.09 -5.71 -6.04
C ALA A 157 6.38 -5.69 -5.19
N ASN A 158 7.10 -4.57 -5.18
CA ASN A 158 8.32 -4.31 -4.41
C ASN A 158 8.15 -3.11 -3.48
N PHE A 159 6.91 -2.67 -3.21
CA PHE A 159 6.68 -1.47 -2.41
C PHE A 159 7.23 -1.66 -0.99
N VAL A 160 8.13 -0.75 -0.61
CA VAL A 160 8.65 -0.61 0.74
C VAL A 160 8.37 0.82 1.16
N HIS A 161 7.90 1.00 2.39
CA HIS A 161 7.67 2.32 2.94
C HIS A 161 8.96 3.15 2.90
N HIS A 162 8.86 4.40 2.47
CA HIS A 162 10.00 5.30 2.31
C HIS A 162 9.58 6.72 2.66
N ASN A 163 10.54 7.64 2.81
CA ASN A 163 10.19 9.06 2.87
C ASN A 163 9.93 9.54 1.42
N PRO A 164 8.70 9.92 1.05
CA PRO A 164 8.41 10.36 -0.31
C PRO A 164 9.22 11.59 -0.75
N TRP A 165 9.72 12.36 0.21
CA TRP A 165 10.43 13.63 0.01
C TRP A 165 11.89 13.55 0.48
N GLU A 166 12.49 12.36 0.42
CA GLU A 166 13.87 12.11 0.85
C GLU A 166 14.89 13.13 0.31
N ARG A 167 14.73 13.56 -0.95
CA ARG A 167 15.61 14.56 -1.59
C ARG A 167 15.64 15.92 -0.86
N PHE A 168 14.59 16.26 -0.12
CA PHE A 168 14.46 17.53 0.59
C PHE A 168 14.91 17.47 2.06
N GLN A 169 15.42 16.33 2.52
CA GLN A 169 15.87 16.15 3.92
C GLN A 169 17.01 17.08 4.33
N HIS A 170 17.73 17.66 3.36
CA HIS A 170 18.77 18.64 3.62
C HIS A 170 18.24 20.01 4.10
N MET A 171 16.92 20.22 4.03
CA MET A 171 16.22 21.41 4.54
C MET A 171 15.37 21.06 5.77
N PRO A 172 15.14 22.01 6.70
CA PRO A 172 14.17 21.87 7.79
C PRO A 172 12.81 21.38 7.27
N PHE A 173 12.16 20.47 7.99
CA PHE A 173 10.92 19.81 7.57
C PHE A 173 9.85 20.79 7.06
N PHE A 174 9.54 21.85 7.83
CA PHE A 174 8.53 22.83 7.44
C PHE A 174 8.98 23.72 6.26
N ASP A 175 10.27 24.03 6.16
CA ASP A 175 10.82 24.78 5.02
C ASP A 175 10.76 23.93 3.74
N ALA A 176 10.96 22.62 3.84
CA ALA A 176 10.78 21.69 2.74
C ALA A 176 9.32 21.67 2.26
N LEU A 177 8.35 21.63 3.17
CA LEU A 177 6.91 21.76 2.84
C LEU A 177 6.62 23.06 2.09
N GLU A 178 7.12 24.20 2.58
CA GLU A 178 6.92 25.50 1.92
C GLU A 178 7.63 25.55 0.55
N HIS A 179 8.83 24.99 0.44
CA HIS A 179 9.57 24.91 -0.81
C HIS A 179 8.82 24.11 -1.87
N VAL A 180 8.30 22.94 -1.48
CA VAL A 180 7.55 22.02 -2.32
C VAL A 180 6.20 22.64 -2.75
N SER A 181 5.48 23.29 -1.83
CA SER A 181 4.27 24.08 -2.14
C SER A 181 4.56 25.15 -3.20
N ARG A 182 5.61 25.96 -2.99
CA ARG A 182 5.99 27.03 -3.92
C ARG A 182 6.34 26.53 -5.32
N LEU A 183 7.09 25.42 -5.41
CA LEU A 183 7.47 24.84 -6.70
C LEU A 183 6.27 24.22 -7.44
N SER A 184 5.36 23.59 -6.71
CA SER A 184 4.16 22.95 -7.30
C SER A 184 3.06 23.95 -7.66
N ALA A 185 3.10 25.18 -7.14
CA ALA A 185 2.12 26.23 -7.41
C ALA A 185 2.12 26.74 -8.87
N TYR A 186 3.17 26.50 -9.64
CA TYR A 186 3.21 26.89 -11.06
C TYR A 186 2.17 26.12 -11.89
N MET A 187 1.47 26.83 -12.77
CA MET A 187 0.40 26.28 -13.62
C MET A 187 0.96 25.83 -14.98
N SER A 188 0.59 24.64 -15.45
CA SER A 188 0.96 24.16 -16.78
C SER A 188 0.29 25.02 -17.87
N PRO A 189 0.83 25.11 -19.11
CA PRO A 189 0.19 25.84 -20.20
C PRO A 189 -1.27 25.42 -20.43
N ALA A 190 -1.54 24.13 -20.28
CA ALA A 190 -2.86 23.53 -20.36
C ALA A 190 -3.81 24.01 -19.26
N GLU A 191 -3.35 24.05 -18.00
CA GLU A 191 -4.14 24.59 -16.88
C GLU A 191 -4.38 26.10 -17.01
N ARG A 192 -3.40 26.84 -17.55
CA ARG A 192 -3.53 28.27 -17.85
C ARG A 192 -4.61 28.52 -18.90
N LEU A 193 -4.67 27.70 -19.96
CA LEU A 193 -5.76 27.74 -20.95
C LEU A 193 -7.12 27.51 -20.28
N TYR A 194 -7.24 26.48 -19.44
CA TYR A 194 -8.46 26.18 -18.71
C TYR A 194 -8.96 27.36 -17.87
N SER A 195 -8.05 28.09 -17.20
CA SER A 195 -8.42 29.27 -16.41
C SER A 195 -9.04 30.41 -17.23
N LEU A 196 -8.83 30.41 -18.54
CA LEU A 196 -9.38 31.40 -19.48
C LEU A 196 -10.63 30.91 -20.20
N THR A 197 -10.70 29.63 -20.57
CA THR A 197 -11.75 29.09 -21.46
C THR A 197 -12.77 28.19 -20.74
N LEU A 198 -12.47 27.72 -19.54
CA LEU A 198 -13.21 26.67 -18.81
C LEU A 198 -13.29 25.31 -19.56
N ALA A 199 -12.55 25.14 -20.66
CA ALA A 199 -12.37 23.87 -21.34
C ALA A 199 -11.00 23.30 -20.98
N ASP A 200 -10.95 22.14 -20.31
CA ASP A 200 -9.69 21.57 -19.81
C ASP A 200 -9.02 20.67 -20.87
N PRO A 201 -7.95 21.13 -21.55
CA PRO A 201 -7.24 20.31 -22.52
C PRO A 201 -6.51 19.11 -21.89
N ARG A 202 -6.31 19.10 -20.57
CA ARG A 202 -5.59 18.01 -19.90
C ARG A 202 -6.38 16.70 -19.93
N LEU A 203 -7.70 16.73 -19.91
CA LEU A 203 -8.52 15.52 -19.86
C LEU A 203 -8.18 14.54 -20.99
N CYS A 204 -8.23 15.00 -22.25
CA CYS A 204 -7.93 14.16 -23.41
C CYS A 204 -6.45 13.75 -23.48
N ALA A 205 -5.53 14.67 -23.16
CA ALA A 205 -4.10 14.39 -23.21
C ALA A 205 -3.66 13.38 -22.13
N ASN A 206 -4.20 13.53 -20.91
CA ASN A 206 -3.88 12.70 -19.76
C ASN A 206 -4.42 11.28 -19.94
N GLU A 207 -5.66 11.13 -20.40
CA GLU A 207 -6.24 9.82 -20.71
C GLU A 207 -5.43 9.10 -21.77
N ALA A 208 -5.11 9.79 -22.88
CA ALA A 208 -4.32 9.25 -23.97
C ALA A 208 -2.93 8.73 -23.55
N VAL A 209 -2.19 9.54 -22.77
CA VAL A 209 -0.84 9.16 -22.36
C VAL A 209 -0.86 8.06 -21.28
N ALA A 210 -1.86 8.07 -20.39
CA ALA A 210 -2.03 7.03 -19.37
C ALA A 210 -2.30 5.66 -20.00
N GLU A 211 -3.18 5.57 -21.01
CA GLU A 211 -3.45 4.32 -21.73
C GLU A 211 -2.19 3.79 -22.45
N LEU A 212 -1.46 4.66 -23.14
CA LEU A 212 -0.21 4.30 -23.81
C LEU A 212 0.85 3.85 -22.81
N ALA A 213 1.01 4.56 -21.70
CA ALA A 213 1.95 4.24 -20.63
C ALA A 213 1.63 2.90 -19.97
N ALA A 214 0.35 2.63 -19.69
CA ALA A 214 -0.09 1.38 -19.08
C ALA A 214 0.28 0.16 -19.93
N ILE A 215 0.11 0.24 -21.25
CA ILE A 215 0.45 -0.83 -22.19
C ILE A 215 1.98 -0.96 -22.34
N PHE A 216 2.70 0.16 -22.40
CA PHE A 216 4.15 0.17 -22.58
C PHE A 216 4.91 -0.42 -21.38
N LEU A 217 4.48 -0.09 -20.16
CA LEU A 217 5.12 -0.51 -18.91
C LEU A 217 4.60 -1.84 -18.35
N ASP A 218 3.67 -2.51 -19.04
CA ASP A 218 3.06 -3.75 -18.55
C ASP A 218 4.11 -4.84 -18.20
N LEU A 219 4.05 -5.34 -16.96
CA LEU A 219 4.91 -6.41 -16.45
C LEU A 219 4.30 -7.81 -16.61
N GLY A 220 3.36 -7.96 -17.55
CA GLY A 220 2.70 -9.23 -17.87
C GLY A 220 1.29 -9.36 -17.31
N ALA A 221 0.62 -8.25 -16.96
CA ALA A 221 -0.82 -8.30 -16.69
C ALA A 221 -1.59 -8.46 -18.00
N ALA A 222 -1.13 -7.79 -19.07
CA ALA A 222 -1.62 -7.99 -20.41
C ALA A 222 -1.17 -9.35 -20.97
N LYS A 223 -2.11 -10.07 -21.59
CA LYS A 223 -1.84 -11.37 -22.23
C LYS A 223 -1.25 -11.21 -23.64
N TRP A 224 -1.28 -10.01 -24.21
CA TRP A 224 -0.68 -9.68 -25.50
C TRP A 224 0.52 -8.76 -25.31
N ALA A 225 1.62 -9.08 -26.01
CA ALA A 225 2.80 -8.23 -25.99
C ALA A 225 2.56 -6.96 -26.80
N ALA A 226 2.90 -5.80 -26.23
CA ALA A 226 2.87 -4.53 -26.92
C ALA A 226 3.90 -4.53 -28.07
N PRO A 227 3.51 -4.19 -29.31
CA PRO A 227 4.43 -4.18 -30.45
C PRO A 227 5.46 -3.05 -30.29
N HIS A 228 6.69 -3.26 -30.80
CA HIS A 228 7.74 -2.23 -30.90
C HIS A 228 8.22 -1.55 -29.61
N ARG A 229 7.81 -2.01 -28.42
CA ARG A 229 8.23 -1.45 -27.12
C ARG A 229 9.75 -1.41 -26.92
N GLN A 230 10.50 -2.32 -27.53
CA GLN A 230 11.97 -2.37 -27.47
C GLN A 230 12.67 -1.13 -28.06
N HIS A 231 11.95 -0.30 -28.84
CA HIS A 231 12.49 0.90 -29.47
C HIS A 231 12.25 2.18 -28.66
N GLY A 232 11.72 2.07 -27.44
CA GLY A 232 11.44 3.21 -26.56
C GLY A 232 10.03 3.77 -26.74
N PHE A 233 9.63 4.63 -25.80
CA PHE A 233 8.24 5.04 -25.67
C PHE A 233 7.78 6.00 -26.80
N VAL A 234 8.69 6.84 -27.31
CA VAL A 234 8.40 7.74 -28.45
C VAL A 234 8.07 6.94 -29.72
N TYR A 235 8.86 5.91 -30.03
CA TYR A 235 8.63 5.07 -31.20
C TYR A 235 7.38 4.20 -31.02
N PHE A 236 7.19 3.65 -29.82
CA PHE A 236 5.97 2.92 -29.46
C PHE A 236 4.72 3.75 -29.71
N PHE A 237 4.67 4.98 -29.17
CA PHE A 237 3.61 5.94 -29.43
C PHE A 237 3.38 6.17 -30.93
N ALA A 238 4.44 6.47 -31.69
CA ALA A 238 4.34 6.76 -33.11
C ALA A 238 3.75 5.58 -33.91
N SER A 239 4.09 4.34 -33.53
CA SER A 239 3.59 3.11 -34.17
C SER A 239 2.08 2.89 -33.97
N LEU A 240 1.49 3.42 -32.89
CA LEU A 240 0.07 3.27 -32.57
C LEU A 240 -0.77 4.48 -32.96
N GLU A 241 -0.17 5.68 -32.97
CA GLU A 241 -0.91 6.93 -33.15
C GLU A 241 -1.61 7.03 -34.51
N CYS A 242 -1.05 6.39 -35.54
CA CYS A 242 -1.65 6.33 -36.88
C CYS A 242 -2.91 5.43 -36.97
N CYS A 243 -3.23 4.64 -35.94
CA CYS A 243 -4.41 3.77 -35.91
C CYS A 243 -5.68 4.49 -35.42
N GLY A 244 -5.57 5.70 -34.84
CA GLY A 244 -6.68 6.44 -34.24
C GLY A 244 -7.24 7.57 -35.10
N LEU A 245 -8.55 7.84 -34.98
CA LEU A 245 -9.27 8.86 -35.76
C LEU A 245 -9.70 10.10 -34.95
N ALA A 246 -9.28 10.24 -33.69
CA ALA A 246 -9.69 11.36 -32.86
C ALA A 246 -9.29 12.71 -33.52
N PRO A 247 -10.22 13.69 -33.64
CA PRO A 247 -9.94 14.95 -34.36
C PRO A 247 -8.81 15.77 -33.74
N TRP A 248 -8.75 15.85 -32.41
CA TRP A 248 -7.74 16.61 -31.66
C TRP A 248 -6.32 16.05 -31.79
N ARG A 249 -6.16 14.81 -32.27
CA ARG A 249 -4.86 14.13 -32.45
C ARG A 249 -4.19 14.43 -33.81
N GLY A 250 -4.69 15.40 -34.59
CA GLY A 250 -4.13 15.73 -35.91
C GLY A 250 -2.63 16.07 -35.89
N LEU A 251 -2.21 16.90 -34.94
CA LEU A 251 -0.81 17.28 -34.74
C LEU A 251 0.05 16.09 -34.27
N ALA A 252 -0.45 15.32 -33.30
CA ALA A 252 0.23 14.13 -32.79
C ALA A 252 0.50 13.10 -33.90
N ARG A 253 -0.46 12.88 -34.81
CA ARG A 253 -0.28 12.04 -36.00
C ARG A 253 0.77 12.59 -36.98
N ALA A 254 0.92 13.90 -37.10
CA ALA A 254 1.96 14.49 -37.95
C ALA A 254 3.36 14.19 -37.39
N TYR A 255 3.57 14.36 -36.08
CA TYR A 255 4.80 13.94 -35.42
C TYR A 255 5.06 12.45 -35.57
N ALA A 256 4.05 11.61 -35.35
CA ALA A 256 4.16 10.16 -35.48
C ALA A 256 4.66 9.73 -36.87
N ARG A 257 4.13 10.34 -37.95
CA ARG A 257 4.60 10.08 -39.32
C ARG A 257 6.06 10.48 -39.54
N GLY A 258 6.48 11.62 -38.99
CA GLY A 258 7.89 12.05 -39.05
C GLY A 258 8.83 11.08 -38.33
N ILE A 259 8.46 10.66 -37.12
CA ILE A 259 9.21 9.69 -36.31
C ILE A 259 9.34 8.35 -37.05
N LEU A 260 8.24 7.85 -37.63
CA LEU A 260 8.26 6.60 -38.40
C LEU A 260 9.10 6.70 -39.69
N ALA A 261 9.16 7.89 -40.31
CA ALA A 261 9.97 8.12 -41.50
C ALA A 261 11.49 8.12 -41.21
N GLU A 262 11.90 8.58 -40.03
CA GLU A 262 13.31 8.53 -39.59
C GLU A 262 13.77 7.13 -39.14
N GLY A 263 12.82 6.25 -38.81
CA GLY A 263 13.06 4.86 -38.40
C GLY A 263 13.41 4.68 -36.91
N PRO A 264 13.45 3.43 -36.41
CA PRO A 264 13.59 3.15 -34.98
C PRO A 264 14.94 3.56 -34.39
N GLN A 265 15.98 3.67 -35.22
CA GLN A 265 17.33 4.05 -34.77
C GLN A 265 17.43 5.53 -34.35
N SER A 266 16.58 6.41 -34.89
CA SER A 266 16.57 7.83 -34.48
C SER A 266 15.86 8.05 -33.14
N ALA A 267 14.96 7.14 -32.76
CA ALA A 267 14.23 7.16 -31.50
C ALA A 267 15.02 6.57 -30.32
N VAL A 268 15.88 5.58 -30.57
CA VAL A 268 16.77 5.01 -29.56
C VAL A 268 17.94 5.97 -29.32
N SER A 269 17.84 6.84 -28.31
CA SER A 269 18.97 7.71 -27.96
C SER A 269 20.11 6.86 -27.36
N SER A 270 21.33 6.91 -27.90
CA SER A 270 22.48 6.27 -27.26
C SER A 270 22.77 6.90 -25.87
N PRO A 271 23.27 6.12 -24.89
CA PRO A 271 23.77 6.68 -23.64
C PRO A 271 24.81 7.76 -23.93
N ARG A 272 24.75 8.90 -23.23
CA ARG A 272 25.78 9.93 -23.35
C ARG A 272 27.12 9.33 -22.95
N ALA A 273 28.08 9.30 -23.87
CA ALA A 273 29.46 9.02 -23.53
C ALA A 273 29.93 10.09 -22.53
N SER A 274 30.48 9.67 -21.40
CA SER A 274 31.11 10.55 -20.43
C SER A 274 32.35 11.20 -21.06
N GLY A 275 32.19 12.37 -21.68
CA GLY A 275 33.27 13.13 -22.29
C GLY A 275 32.85 14.58 -22.53
N ASP A 276 33.83 15.49 -22.43
CA ASP A 276 33.69 16.96 -22.37
C ASP A 276 33.14 17.67 -23.63
N CYS A 277 32.47 16.95 -24.56
CA CYS A 277 31.83 17.54 -25.73
C CYS A 277 30.28 17.48 -25.61
N PRO A 278 29.56 18.59 -25.83
CA PRO A 278 28.09 18.57 -25.82
C PRO A 278 27.57 17.76 -27.01
N SER A 279 27.00 16.59 -26.73
CA SER A 279 26.29 15.77 -27.71
C SER A 279 25.07 16.53 -28.28
N PRO A 280 24.68 16.29 -29.55
CA PRO A 280 23.46 16.87 -30.11
C PRO A 280 22.22 16.43 -29.32
N PRO A 281 21.16 17.26 -29.27
CA PRO A 281 19.96 16.95 -28.51
C PRO A 281 19.26 15.72 -29.08
N THR A 282 18.76 14.86 -28.19
CA THR A 282 18.03 13.65 -28.58
C THR A 282 16.70 14.00 -29.28
N LEU A 283 16.08 13.04 -29.98
CA LEU A 283 14.76 13.26 -30.58
C LEU A 283 13.73 13.72 -29.54
N ALA A 284 13.71 13.08 -28.36
CA ALA A 284 12.83 13.47 -27.25
C ALA A 284 13.09 14.91 -26.79
N GLU A 285 14.35 15.31 -26.61
CA GLU A 285 14.72 16.68 -26.21
C GLU A 285 14.26 17.73 -27.25
N ARG A 286 14.42 17.42 -28.56
CA ARG A 286 13.94 18.29 -29.64
C ARG A 286 12.43 18.46 -29.63
N LEU A 287 11.69 17.35 -29.47
CA LEU A 287 10.22 17.38 -29.41
C LEU A 287 9.72 18.20 -28.20
N ILE A 288 10.32 18.01 -27.03
CA ILE A 288 9.98 18.78 -25.82
C ILE A 288 10.23 20.27 -26.07
N GLN A 289 11.40 20.61 -26.61
CA GLN A 289 11.75 22.01 -26.90
C GLN A 289 10.76 22.65 -27.88
N GLU A 290 10.50 21.99 -29.00
CA GLU A 290 9.59 22.48 -30.04
C GLU A 290 8.17 22.67 -29.48
N ASN A 291 7.68 21.73 -28.67
CA ASN A 291 6.35 21.83 -28.06
C ASN A 291 6.26 22.97 -27.02
N LEU A 292 7.29 23.16 -26.19
CA LEU A 292 7.34 24.26 -25.23
C LEU A 292 7.39 25.62 -25.94
N ASP A 293 8.16 25.73 -27.01
CA ASP A 293 8.27 26.94 -27.83
C ASP A 293 6.93 27.27 -28.50
N ALA A 294 6.26 26.27 -29.06
CA ALA A 294 4.93 26.43 -29.67
C ALA A 294 3.83 26.77 -28.65
N MET A 295 3.92 26.24 -27.43
CA MET A 295 3.06 26.63 -26.31
C MET A 295 3.38 28.02 -25.74
N GLY A 296 4.43 28.67 -26.23
CA GLY A 296 4.79 30.04 -25.85
C GLY A 296 5.47 30.15 -24.48
N VAL A 297 6.18 29.10 -24.06
CA VAL A 297 6.90 29.06 -22.78
C VAL A 297 8.25 29.77 -22.93
N PRO A 298 8.53 30.85 -22.16
CA PRO A 298 9.85 31.50 -22.17
C PRO A 298 10.98 30.58 -21.70
N VAL A 299 12.20 30.80 -22.19
CA VAL A 299 13.38 29.95 -21.91
C VAL A 299 13.64 29.83 -20.40
N GLU A 300 13.49 30.93 -19.66
CA GLU A 300 13.68 31.01 -18.22
C GLU A 300 12.60 30.27 -17.41
N GLU A 301 11.44 29.98 -18.01
CA GLU A 301 10.31 29.30 -17.34
C GLU A 301 10.21 27.82 -17.73
N ARG A 302 11.09 27.31 -18.60
CA ARG A 302 11.03 25.93 -19.12
C ARG A 302 11.03 24.87 -18.02
N ILE A 303 11.84 25.05 -16.96
CA ILE A 303 11.89 24.11 -15.82
C ILE A 303 10.53 24.08 -15.12
N SER A 304 9.98 25.25 -14.77
CA SER A 304 8.70 25.35 -14.06
C SER A 304 7.53 24.85 -14.90
N ALA A 305 7.54 25.16 -16.20
CA ALA A 305 6.51 24.70 -17.14
C ALA A 305 6.56 23.19 -17.33
N LEU A 306 7.73 22.61 -17.62
CA LEU A 306 7.86 21.17 -17.79
C LEU A 306 7.51 20.43 -16.50
N ARG A 307 7.96 20.94 -15.34
CA ARG A 307 7.58 20.39 -14.03
C ARG A 307 6.07 20.38 -13.85
N ALA A 308 5.39 21.50 -14.14
CA ALA A 308 3.94 21.58 -14.00
C ALA A 308 3.20 20.63 -14.95
N ILE A 309 3.73 20.40 -16.16
CA ILE A 309 3.20 19.40 -17.11
C ILE A 309 3.36 18.00 -16.53
N LEU A 310 4.57 17.61 -16.08
CA LEU A 310 4.81 16.29 -15.50
C LEU A 310 3.96 16.05 -14.23
N LEU A 311 3.78 17.09 -13.42
CA LEU A 311 2.90 17.05 -12.24
C LEU A 311 1.41 16.97 -12.58
N ASP A 312 0.99 17.06 -13.85
CA ASP A 312 -0.39 16.74 -14.24
C ASP A 312 -0.69 15.24 -14.23
N LEU A 313 0.34 14.38 -14.29
CA LEU A 313 0.27 12.94 -14.06
C LEU A 313 1.52 12.46 -13.28
N PRO A 314 1.67 12.88 -12.00
CA PRO A 314 2.86 12.63 -11.21
C PRO A 314 3.14 11.14 -11.01
N GLY A 315 2.13 10.30 -10.91
CA GLY A 315 2.28 8.86 -10.77
C GLY A 315 2.89 8.21 -12.00
N TRP A 316 2.37 8.50 -13.20
CA TRP A 316 2.94 8.02 -14.45
C TRP A 316 4.35 8.56 -14.69
N ALA A 317 4.55 9.87 -14.56
CA ALA A 317 5.87 10.49 -14.74
C ALA A 317 6.89 9.93 -13.74
N GLY A 318 6.50 9.78 -12.47
CA GLY A 318 7.31 9.15 -11.43
C GLY A 318 7.64 7.68 -11.71
N MET A 319 6.71 6.91 -12.26
CA MET A 319 6.97 5.51 -12.63
C MET A 319 7.99 5.38 -13.77
N PHE A 320 7.91 6.24 -14.80
CA PHE A 320 8.96 6.31 -15.83
C PHE A 320 10.33 6.67 -15.24
N LEU A 321 10.35 7.64 -14.31
CA LEU A 321 11.58 8.02 -13.60
C LEU A 321 12.13 6.87 -12.76
N ARG A 322 11.28 6.14 -12.04
CA ARG A 322 11.65 4.98 -11.21
C ARG A 322 12.24 3.87 -12.05
N MET A 323 11.57 3.48 -13.13
CA MET A 323 12.03 2.40 -14.01
C MET A 323 13.27 2.78 -14.83
N GLU A 324 13.51 4.07 -15.08
CA GLU A 324 14.77 4.57 -15.66
C GLU A 324 15.94 4.43 -14.68
N HIS A 325 15.73 4.78 -13.40
CA HIS A 325 16.77 4.66 -12.35
C HIS A 325 16.97 3.21 -11.88
N VAL A 326 15.92 2.40 -11.95
CA VAL A 326 15.91 1.00 -11.52
C VAL A 326 15.46 0.10 -12.68
N PRO A 327 16.33 -0.15 -13.68
CA PRO A 327 15.96 -0.90 -14.88
C PRO A 327 15.51 -2.35 -14.62
N CYS A 328 15.81 -2.94 -13.45
CA CYS A 328 15.32 -4.26 -13.09
C CYS A 328 13.82 -4.29 -12.74
N GLU A 329 13.19 -3.13 -12.50
CA GLU A 329 11.73 -3.00 -12.33
C GLU A 329 11.01 -2.74 -13.66
N ALA A 330 11.73 -2.40 -14.72
CA ALA A 330 11.18 -2.19 -16.05
C ALA A 330 10.87 -3.52 -16.77
N PRO A 331 9.98 -3.53 -17.78
CA PRO A 331 9.81 -4.68 -18.65
C PRO A 331 11.13 -5.10 -19.31
N GLU A 332 11.38 -6.42 -19.37
CA GLU A 332 12.65 -6.96 -19.87
C GLU A 332 12.94 -6.51 -21.31
N GLY A 333 14.14 -5.96 -21.53
CA GLY A 333 14.59 -5.50 -22.85
C GLY A 333 13.93 -4.21 -23.36
N VAL A 334 13.19 -3.49 -22.51
CA VAL A 334 12.50 -2.24 -22.87
C VAL A 334 13.24 -1.03 -22.30
N PRO A 335 13.66 -0.06 -23.14
CA PRO A 335 14.26 1.18 -22.64
C PRO A 335 13.17 2.12 -22.14
N VAL A 336 13.09 2.32 -20.82
CA VAL A 336 12.18 3.25 -20.16
C VAL A 336 12.93 4.53 -19.81
N ARG A 337 12.40 5.69 -20.23
CA ARG A 337 13.01 7.01 -20.02
C ARG A 337 11.97 8.08 -19.74
N LEU A 338 12.22 8.92 -18.75
CA LEU A 338 11.36 10.08 -18.46
C LEU A 338 11.34 11.07 -19.62
N ALA A 339 12.46 11.24 -20.33
CA ALA A 339 12.54 12.12 -21.50
C ALA A 339 11.56 11.68 -22.61
N ASP A 340 11.44 10.38 -22.86
CA ASP A 340 10.52 9.85 -23.87
C ASP A 340 9.06 10.07 -23.46
N PHE A 341 8.74 9.84 -22.18
CA PHE A 341 7.43 10.16 -21.61
C PHE A 341 7.09 11.65 -21.75
N ALA A 342 8.01 12.53 -21.36
CA ALA A 342 7.85 13.97 -21.47
C ALA A 342 7.65 14.45 -22.92
N ALA A 343 8.33 13.84 -23.88
CA ALA A 343 8.18 14.15 -25.31
C ALA A 343 6.80 13.76 -25.85
N VAL A 344 6.34 12.54 -25.56
CA VAL A 344 4.98 12.09 -25.95
C VAL A 344 3.93 12.95 -25.25
N TYR A 345 4.10 13.22 -23.96
CA TYR A 345 3.12 13.96 -23.18
C TYR A 345 3.01 15.42 -23.60
N THR A 346 4.13 16.12 -23.81
CA THR A 346 4.11 17.51 -24.34
C THR A 346 3.50 17.59 -25.73
N THR A 347 3.70 16.56 -26.58
CA THR A 347 3.09 16.47 -27.92
C THR A 347 1.57 16.33 -27.83
N LEU A 348 1.07 15.40 -27.01
CA LEU A 348 -0.37 15.20 -26.80
C LEU A 348 -1.01 16.41 -26.11
N GLN A 349 -0.32 17.02 -25.15
CA GLN A 349 -0.79 18.21 -24.48
C GLN A 349 -0.91 19.38 -25.46
N ARG A 350 0.10 19.63 -26.30
CA ARG A 350 0.03 20.67 -27.34
C ARG A 350 -1.13 20.43 -28.30
N ALA A 351 -1.28 19.20 -28.79
CA ALA A 351 -2.36 18.83 -29.71
C ALA A 351 -3.75 19.10 -29.10
N SER A 352 -3.95 18.67 -27.85
CA SER A 352 -5.20 18.92 -27.11
C SER A 352 -5.44 20.40 -26.80
N LEU A 353 -4.38 21.13 -26.46
CA LEU A 353 -4.40 22.55 -26.13
C LEU A 353 -4.78 23.40 -27.35
N GLU A 354 -4.13 23.18 -28.50
CA GLU A 354 -4.47 23.87 -29.75
C GLU A 354 -5.90 23.55 -30.20
N TRP A 355 -6.33 22.30 -30.07
CA TRP A 355 -7.70 21.89 -30.37
C TRP A 355 -8.73 22.59 -29.47
N SER A 356 -8.50 22.60 -28.16
CA SER A 356 -9.40 23.21 -27.18
C SER A 356 -9.50 24.72 -27.37
N ALA A 357 -8.39 25.38 -27.71
CA ALA A 357 -8.38 26.80 -28.05
C ALA A 357 -9.27 27.09 -29.29
N ARG A 358 -9.16 26.26 -30.34
CA ARG A 358 -10.00 26.39 -31.55
C ARG A 358 -11.49 26.22 -31.23
N LEU A 359 -11.85 25.23 -30.40
CA LEU A 359 -13.24 25.02 -29.98
C LEU A 359 -13.79 26.18 -29.15
N ALA A 360 -12.94 26.86 -28.37
CA ALA A 360 -13.30 28.06 -27.63
C ALA A 360 -13.47 29.33 -28.52
N GLY A 361 -13.50 29.17 -29.85
CA GLY A 361 -13.67 30.26 -30.81
C GLY A 361 -12.42 31.14 -30.96
N GLN A 362 -11.27 30.68 -30.47
CA GLN A 362 -10.00 31.39 -30.63
C GLN A 362 -9.33 30.90 -31.93
N GLY A 363 -9.12 31.82 -32.88
CA GLY A 363 -8.42 31.51 -34.14
C GLY A 363 -6.94 31.11 -33.94
N CYS A 364 -6.23 30.83 -35.04
CA CYS A 364 -4.81 30.46 -35.08
C CYS A 364 -3.89 31.62 -34.63
N TYR A 365 -3.80 31.88 -33.32
CA TYR A 365 -2.83 32.80 -32.72
C TYR A 365 -1.67 32.03 -32.08
N PRO A 366 -0.47 32.61 -31.98
CA PRO A 366 0.60 32.05 -31.17
C PRO A 366 0.11 31.85 -29.72
N MET A 367 0.30 30.66 -29.17
CA MET A 367 -0.21 30.33 -27.83
C MET A 367 0.35 31.24 -26.73
N SER A 368 1.56 31.76 -26.94
CA SER A 368 2.20 32.80 -26.11
C SER A 368 1.32 34.02 -25.89
N THR A 369 0.65 34.50 -26.93
CA THR A 369 -0.23 35.69 -26.86
C THR A 369 -1.47 35.40 -26.03
N PHE A 370 -2.06 34.22 -26.21
CA PHE A 370 -3.28 33.81 -25.52
C PHE A 370 -3.03 33.58 -24.03
N LEU A 371 -1.95 32.87 -23.68
CA LEU A 371 -1.61 32.56 -22.30
C LEU A 371 -1.08 33.77 -21.53
N LYS A 372 -0.69 34.86 -22.19
CA LYS A 372 -0.12 36.06 -21.54
C LYS A 372 -1.00 36.62 -20.41
N ASN A 373 -2.32 36.54 -20.56
CA ASN A 373 -3.28 37.05 -19.60
C ASN A 373 -3.69 36.02 -18.53
N ALA A 374 -3.29 34.75 -18.68
CA ALA A 374 -3.56 33.71 -17.70
C ALA A 374 -2.60 33.83 -16.50
N PRO A 375 -3.07 33.59 -15.27
CA PRO A 375 -2.20 33.52 -14.10
C PRO A 375 -1.13 32.44 -14.29
N LYS A 376 0.09 32.69 -13.81
CA LYS A 376 1.20 31.71 -13.88
C LYS A 376 1.23 30.78 -12.67
N THR A 377 0.68 31.21 -11.55
CA THR A 377 0.69 30.49 -10.28
C THR A 377 -0.71 30.37 -9.72
N ARG A 378 -1.02 29.22 -9.11
CA ARG A 378 -2.26 29.01 -8.37
C ARG A 378 -2.28 29.88 -7.12
N ARG A 379 -3.49 30.19 -6.65
CA ARG A 379 -3.71 30.82 -5.33
C ARG A 379 -3.82 29.78 -4.20
N THR A 380 -4.02 28.51 -4.55
CA THR A 380 -4.17 27.38 -3.63
C THR A 380 -3.11 26.32 -3.92
N ASP A 381 -2.71 25.59 -2.88
CA ASP A 381 -1.74 24.50 -3.00
C ASP A 381 -2.30 23.32 -3.80
N ARG A 382 -1.42 22.66 -4.55
CA ARG A 382 -1.70 21.40 -5.25
C ARG A 382 -1.26 20.24 -4.35
N SER A 383 -2.11 19.22 -4.14
CA SER A 383 -1.60 17.96 -3.61
C SER A 383 -0.60 17.38 -4.61
N ILE A 384 0.63 17.15 -4.17
CA ILE A 384 1.61 16.39 -4.95
C ILE A 384 1.42 14.89 -4.69
N PHE A 385 0.87 14.54 -3.52
CA PHE A 385 0.61 13.16 -3.12
C PHE A 385 -0.89 12.90 -3.01
N GLY A 386 -1.33 11.89 -3.74
CA GLY A 386 -2.62 11.25 -3.55
C GLY A 386 -3.85 11.94 -4.16
N ALA A 387 -4.95 11.19 -4.17
CA ALA A 387 -6.24 11.64 -4.69
C ALA A 387 -6.89 12.75 -3.84
N GLY A 388 -6.40 12.98 -2.61
CA GLY A 388 -7.06 13.76 -1.57
C GLY A 388 -7.07 15.28 -1.75
N ALA A 389 -5.94 15.93 -2.00
CA ALA A 389 -5.96 17.41 -1.99
C ALA A 389 -6.49 18.06 -3.28
N ALA A 390 -6.69 17.30 -4.38
CA ALA A 390 -7.55 17.75 -5.49
C ALA A 390 -9.03 17.93 -5.05
N LEU A 391 -9.42 17.37 -3.91
CA LEU A 391 -10.79 17.35 -3.40
C LEU A 391 -11.02 18.34 -2.24
N SER A 392 -9.96 18.92 -1.67
CA SER A 392 -10.05 19.85 -0.52
C SER A 392 -10.26 21.32 -0.92
N THR A 393 -9.92 21.69 -2.16
CA THR A 393 -10.05 23.08 -2.65
C THR A 393 -11.26 23.23 -3.56
N THR A 394 -12.43 23.42 -2.95
CA THR A 394 -13.71 23.78 -3.60
C THR A 394 -14.32 22.74 -4.56
N TRP A 395 -15.65 22.66 -4.55
CA TRP A 395 -16.47 21.87 -5.49
C TRP A 395 -16.13 22.07 -6.98
N ARG A 396 -15.36 23.11 -7.35
CA ARG A 396 -14.90 23.37 -8.72
C ARG A 396 -13.68 22.55 -9.15
N ASP A 397 -12.79 22.15 -8.23
CA ASP A 397 -11.67 21.26 -8.58
C ASP A 397 -12.09 19.78 -8.57
N LEU A 398 -13.23 19.45 -7.95
CA LEU A 398 -13.84 18.12 -7.97
C LEU A 398 -14.04 17.61 -9.41
N ASP A 399 -14.41 18.50 -10.33
CA ASP A 399 -14.64 18.26 -11.76
C ASP A 399 -13.45 17.58 -12.48
N ARG A 400 -12.24 17.71 -11.92
CA ARG A 400 -11.00 17.08 -12.44
C ARG A 400 -11.00 15.55 -12.34
N THR A 401 -11.91 14.95 -11.57
CA THR A 401 -12.01 13.48 -11.37
C THR A 401 -13.43 12.93 -11.61
N LEU A 402 -14.39 13.78 -12.00
CA LEU A 402 -15.82 13.43 -12.11
C LEU A 402 -16.20 12.59 -13.34
N SER A 403 -15.25 12.15 -14.16
CA SER A 403 -15.52 11.19 -15.24
C SER A 403 -15.81 9.77 -14.75
N ASN A 404 -15.65 9.48 -13.44
CA ASN A 404 -15.97 8.16 -12.87
C ASN A 404 -16.79 8.25 -11.56
N PRO A 405 -18.00 7.63 -11.48
CA PRO A 405 -18.80 7.54 -10.26
C PRO A 405 -18.04 6.99 -9.05
N SER A 406 -17.05 6.12 -9.29
CA SER A 406 -16.18 5.55 -8.26
C SER A 406 -15.24 6.58 -7.62
N ALA A 407 -14.79 7.58 -8.39
CA ALA A 407 -13.99 8.69 -7.88
C ALA A 407 -14.83 9.63 -6.99
N VAL A 408 -16.13 9.78 -7.27
CA VAL A 408 -17.08 10.49 -6.41
C VAL A 408 -17.21 9.80 -5.05
N ALA A 409 -17.40 8.47 -5.05
CA ALA A 409 -17.46 7.69 -3.82
C ALA A 409 -16.15 7.77 -3.00
N ALA A 410 -15.00 7.80 -3.68
CA ALA A 410 -13.70 8.04 -3.04
C ALA A 410 -13.66 9.43 -2.39
N SER A 411 -14.15 10.46 -3.08
CA SER A 411 -14.17 11.82 -2.54
C SER A 411 -15.05 11.99 -1.30
N GLU A 412 -16.23 11.35 -1.27
CA GLU A 412 -17.11 11.35 -0.12
C GLU A 412 -16.50 10.63 1.09
N GLN A 413 -15.72 9.58 0.86
CA GLN A 413 -15.02 8.83 1.91
C GLN A 413 -13.82 9.61 2.46
N ILE A 414 -13.00 10.22 1.59
CA ILE A 414 -11.80 10.98 1.97
C ILE A 414 -12.17 12.30 2.65
N ALA A 415 -13.20 13.02 2.18
CA ALA A 415 -13.65 14.28 2.78
C ALA A 415 -14.11 14.13 4.25
N ARG A 416 -14.45 12.91 4.68
CA ARG A 416 -14.79 12.58 6.06
C ARG A 416 -13.58 12.24 6.94
N ALA A 417 -12.42 11.98 6.34
CA ALA A 417 -11.27 11.33 6.96
C ALA A 417 -10.10 12.26 7.32
N TRP A 418 -10.37 13.55 7.62
CA TRP A 418 -9.43 14.61 8.04
C TRP A 418 -9.04 15.62 6.94
N PRO A 419 -9.76 16.74 6.81
CA PRO A 419 -9.44 17.78 5.84
C PRO A 419 -8.68 18.91 6.53
N LEU A 420 -7.36 18.78 6.66
CA LEU A 420 -6.53 19.93 7.07
C LEU A 420 -5.40 20.12 6.06
N PRO A 421 -5.48 21.11 5.16
CA PRO A 421 -4.31 21.54 4.40
C PRO A 421 -3.21 21.96 5.38
N LEU A 422 -1.94 21.68 5.05
CA LEU A 422 -0.77 22.11 5.82
C LEU A 422 -0.68 23.65 5.85
N THR A 423 -1.49 24.30 6.67
CA THR A 423 -1.38 25.73 7.00
C THR A 423 -0.56 25.91 8.26
N ARG A 424 -0.04 27.12 8.50
CA ARG A 424 0.69 27.44 9.74
C ARG A 424 -0.10 27.11 11.02
N GLU A 425 -1.42 27.20 10.99
CA GLU A 425 -2.27 26.84 12.14
C GLU A 425 -2.31 25.31 12.37
N THR A 426 -2.28 24.52 11.29
CA THR A 426 -2.17 23.07 11.38
C THR A 426 -0.81 22.60 11.86
N HIS A 427 0.27 23.33 11.51
CA HIS A 427 1.63 23.04 12.03
C HIS A 427 1.66 23.10 13.56
N ALA A 428 1.12 24.17 14.14
CA ALA A 428 1.07 24.32 15.60
C ALA A 428 0.19 23.24 16.28
N GLY A 429 -0.87 22.78 15.62
CA GLY A 429 -1.69 21.67 16.09
C GLY A 429 -0.96 20.32 16.11
N LEU A 430 -0.18 20.04 15.05
CA LEU A 430 0.65 18.84 14.93
C LEU A 430 1.76 18.82 15.99
N GLU A 431 2.51 19.91 16.12
CA GLU A 431 3.60 20.02 17.11
C GLU A 431 3.09 19.80 18.54
N LYS A 432 1.89 20.31 18.86
CA LYS A 432 1.27 20.10 20.17
C LYS A 432 0.95 18.63 20.45
N LEU A 433 0.46 17.88 19.45
CA LEU A 433 0.21 16.44 19.58
C LEU A 433 1.51 15.66 19.75
N GLU A 434 2.53 16.05 18.99
CA GLU A 434 3.87 15.47 19.12
C GLU A 434 4.48 15.75 20.51
N ASP A 435 4.34 16.96 21.04
CA ASP A 435 4.79 17.34 22.39
C ASP A 435 4.07 16.54 23.48
N GLU A 436 2.74 16.37 23.36
CA GLU A 436 1.96 15.58 24.31
C GLU A 436 2.39 14.11 24.29
N TYR A 437 2.58 13.54 23.09
CA TYR A 437 3.04 12.17 22.95
C TYR A 437 4.47 11.98 23.48
N GLU A 438 5.37 12.92 23.21
CA GLU A 438 6.73 12.94 23.78
C GLU A 438 6.68 12.94 25.31
N ARG A 439 5.90 13.84 25.90
CA ARG A 439 5.73 13.92 27.35
C ARG A 439 5.28 12.58 27.94
N ILE A 440 4.24 11.96 27.37
CA ILE A 440 3.71 10.67 27.84
C ILE A 440 4.77 9.56 27.72
N MET A 441 5.50 9.53 26.61
CA MET A 441 6.48 8.49 26.35
C MET A 441 7.68 8.59 27.30
N LEU A 442 8.22 9.80 27.48
CA LEU A 442 9.32 10.05 28.40
C LEU A 442 8.89 9.78 29.85
N ASN A 443 7.68 10.18 30.25
CA ASN A 443 7.12 9.85 31.56
C ASN A 443 7.05 8.34 31.80
N THR A 444 6.55 7.60 30.81
CA THR A 444 6.40 6.14 30.87
C THR A 444 7.76 5.47 31.06
N ILE A 445 8.77 5.87 30.27
CA ILE A 445 10.13 5.34 30.39
C ILE A 445 10.73 5.69 31.75
N ASN A 446 10.62 6.95 32.18
CA ASN A 446 11.15 7.40 33.47
C ASN A 446 10.55 6.60 34.63
N ASN A 447 9.22 6.53 34.72
CA ASN A 447 8.51 5.80 35.76
C ASN A 447 8.85 4.31 35.77
N ASN A 448 8.95 3.68 34.60
CA ASN A 448 9.28 2.25 34.52
C ASN A 448 10.71 1.97 35.01
N THR A 449 11.65 2.87 34.77
CA THR A 449 13.02 2.75 35.31
C THR A 449 13.11 3.01 36.81
N LEU A 450 12.14 3.72 37.40
CA LEU A 450 12.06 4.03 38.83
C LEU A 450 11.28 2.97 39.63
N ALA A 451 10.26 2.34 39.03
CA ALA A 451 9.26 1.53 39.75
C ALA A 451 9.70 0.09 40.12
N SER A 452 10.72 -0.48 39.48
CA SER A 452 11.13 -1.88 39.73
C SER A 452 12.55 -1.94 40.32
N PRO A 453 12.77 -2.61 41.47
CA PRO A 453 14.11 -2.85 42.03
C PRO A 453 15.05 -3.59 41.05
N ALA A 454 14.51 -4.52 40.25
CA ALA A 454 15.25 -5.23 39.22
C ALA A 454 15.59 -4.31 38.03
N SER A 455 14.67 -3.42 37.64
CA SER A 455 14.93 -2.41 36.60
C SER A 455 15.92 -1.35 37.08
N ALA A 456 15.85 -0.96 38.35
CA ALA A 456 16.77 -0.03 38.97
C ALA A 456 18.17 -0.62 39.17
N HIS A 457 18.30 -1.95 39.35
CA HIS A 457 19.58 -2.65 39.44
C HIS A 457 20.17 -2.93 38.04
N ALA A 458 19.35 -3.39 37.09
CA ALA A 458 19.77 -3.59 35.70
C ALA A 458 20.11 -2.25 35.00
N ALA A 459 19.45 -1.15 35.36
CA ALA A 459 19.75 0.18 34.84
C ALA A 459 20.90 0.90 35.59
N ARG A 460 21.48 0.31 36.64
CA ARG A 460 22.67 0.86 37.30
C ARG A 460 23.92 0.45 36.53
N TYR A 461 24.71 1.45 36.16
CA TYR A 461 26.13 1.26 35.90
C TYR A 461 26.83 1.03 37.25
N PRO A 462 27.76 0.08 37.36
CA PRO A 462 28.75 0.12 38.42
C PRO A 462 29.67 1.32 38.19
N THR A 463 29.37 2.44 38.84
CA THR A 463 30.15 3.70 38.82
C THR A 463 31.58 3.56 39.36
N ASP A 464 31.95 2.36 39.80
CA ASP A 464 33.08 2.09 40.68
C ASP A 464 34.15 1.23 39.96
N GLY A 465 33.99 0.97 38.65
CA GLY A 465 34.84 0.05 37.90
C GLY A 465 34.64 -1.43 38.27
N THR A 466 33.59 -1.75 39.03
CA THR A 466 33.20 -3.13 39.33
C THR A 466 32.48 -3.74 38.12
N THR A 467 32.76 -4.98 37.76
CA THR A 467 32.01 -5.69 36.72
C THR A 467 30.54 -5.80 37.14
N PRO A 468 29.56 -5.53 36.24
CA PRO A 468 28.15 -5.74 36.56
C PRO A 468 27.94 -7.19 37.04
N PRO A 469 27.03 -7.40 38.02
CA PRO A 469 26.80 -8.75 38.53
C PRO A 469 26.41 -9.67 37.37
N PRO A 470 26.93 -10.91 37.34
CA PRO A 470 26.68 -11.83 36.24
C PRO A 470 25.17 -12.02 36.09
N LYS A 471 24.68 -11.73 34.88
CA LYS A 471 23.27 -11.89 34.54
C LYS A 471 22.93 -13.37 34.64
N GLU A 472 21.94 -13.73 35.45
CA GLU A 472 21.46 -15.11 35.51
C GLU A 472 20.99 -15.54 34.11
N ARG A 473 21.41 -16.73 33.69
CA ARG A 473 21.08 -17.28 32.37
C ARG A 473 19.56 -17.56 32.30
N PRO A 474 18.81 -16.98 31.35
CA PRO A 474 17.39 -17.25 31.23
C PRO A 474 17.12 -18.65 30.69
N SER A 475 15.94 -19.19 31.01
CA SER A 475 15.50 -20.50 30.53
C SER A 475 15.10 -20.47 29.06
N LEU A 476 14.52 -19.35 28.60
CA LEU A 476 14.07 -19.13 27.24
C LEU A 476 14.46 -17.74 26.75
N MET A 477 14.87 -17.65 25.49
CA MET A 477 15.05 -16.37 24.80
C MET A 477 14.18 -16.30 23.55
N PHE A 478 13.56 -15.15 23.32
CA PHE A 478 12.80 -14.87 22.11
C PHE A 478 13.37 -13.65 21.40
N TYR A 479 13.80 -13.83 20.15
CA TYR A 479 14.14 -12.74 19.25
C TYR A 479 12.95 -12.52 18.34
N THR A 480 12.29 -11.36 18.43
CA THR A 480 11.20 -11.01 17.53
C THR A 480 11.58 -9.78 16.71
N CYS A 481 10.88 -9.53 15.60
CA CYS A 481 11.11 -8.29 14.87
C CYS A 481 10.93 -7.06 15.78
N PHE A 482 11.70 -6.00 15.55
CA PHE A 482 11.53 -4.75 16.29
C PHE A 482 10.28 -3.96 15.87
N ASP A 483 9.57 -4.41 14.84
CA ASP A 483 8.27 -3.91 14.34
C ASP A 483 7.30 -3.62 15.50
N GLU A 484 6.55 -2.53 15.39
CA GLU A 484 5.62 -2.06 16.43
C GLU A 484 4.41 -3.00 16.60
N ARG A 485 4.06 -3.77 15.55
CA ARG A 485 3.01 -4.79 15.62
C ARG A 485 3.39 -5.96 16.51
N GLU A 486 4.69 -6.20 16.69
CA GLU A 486 5.28 -7.19 17.61
C GLU A 486 5.37 -6.69 19.05
N CYS A 487 5.08 -5.40 19.31
CA CYS A 487 5.18 -4.80 20.65
C CYS A 487 4.27 -5.51 21.66
N SER A 488 2.99 -5.71 21.32
CA SER A 488 2.03 -6.41 22.17
C SER A 488 2.32 -7.90 22.27
N PHE A 489 2.69 -8.55 21.16
CA PHE A 489 3.05 -9.97 21.11
C PHE A 489 4.21 -10.30 22.06
N ARG A 490 5.30 -9.53 21.98
CA ARG A 490 6.47 -9.67 22.86
C ARG A 490 6.13 -9.43 24.33
N ARG A 491 5.22 -8.49 24.63
CA ARG A 491 4.74 -8.27 26.01
C ARG A 491 3.97 -9.48 26.55
N TYR A 492 3.15 -10.14 25.74
CA TYR A 492 2.43 -11.34 26.19
C TYR A 492 3.33 -12.57 26.35
N ILE A 493 4.41 -12.66 25.56
CA ILE A 493 5.49 -13.64 25.79
C ILE A 493 6.08 -13.43 27.19
N GLU A 494 6.46 -12.19 27.51
CA GLU A 494 7.03 -11.84 28.82
C GLU A 494 6.05 -12.07 29.98
N ALA A 495 4.76 -11.76 29.78
CA ALA A 495 3.71 -11.96 30.78
C ALA A 495 3.48 -13.44 31.11
N SER A 496 3.94 -14.36 30.26
CA SER A 496 3.84 -15.81 30.49
C SER A 496 4.98 -16.36 31.38
N ALA A 497 5.93 -15.50 31.78
CA ALA A 497 7.01 -15.87 32.69
C ALA A 497 6.51 -16.13 34.11
N THR A 498 6.97 -17.22 34.71
CA THR A 498 6.71 -17.65 36.09
C THR A 498 7.73 -17.09 37.08
N SER A 499 8.91 -16.68 36.61
CA SER A 499 9.94 -16.02 37.40
C SER A 499 10.56 -14.84 36.64
N ALA A 500 11.15 -13.89 37.36
CA ALA A 500 11.67 -12.64 36.78
C ALA A 500 12.71 -12.85 35.67
N ASN A 501 13.47 -13.94 35.74
CA ASN A 501 14.57 -14.28 34.84
C ASN A 501 14.27 -15.49 33.92
N GLU A 502 13.03 -16.02 33.89
CA GLU A 502 12.71 -17.18 33.02
C GLU A 502 12.84 -16.83 31.53
N ILE A 503 12.32 -15.66 31.14
CA ILE A 503 12.16 -15.25 29.74
C ILE A 503 12.88 -13.93 29.51
N GLU A 504 13.74 -13.91 28.49
CA GLU A 504 14.33 -12.70 27.95
C GLU A 504 13.91 -12.51 26.48
N THR A 505 13.60 -11.27 26.11
CA THR A 505 13.11 -10.93 24.77
C THR A 505 13.94 -9.82 24.16
N PHE A 506 14.11 -9.88 22.84
CA PHE A 506 14.84 -8.87 22.08
C PHE A 506 14.07 -8.49 20.81
N GLY A 507 14.07 -7.21 20.49
CA GLY A 507 13.62 -6.67 19.21
C GLY A 507 14.81 -6.51 18.27
N VAL A 508 14.85 -7.31 17.21
CA VAL A 508 15.93 -7.33 16.20
C VAL A 508 15.36 -7.10 14.81
N PRO A 509 16.15 -6.65 13.82
CA PRO A 509 15.65 -6.55 12.45
C PRO A 509 15.29 -7.94 11.91
N GLY A 510 14.17 -8.05 11.19
CA GLY A 510 13.63 -9.33 10.70
C GLY A 510 14.56 -10.12 9.76
N PHE A 511 15.58 -9.47 9.18
CA PHE A 511 16.60 -10.14 8.36
C PHE A 511 17.81 -10.66 9.17
N PHE A 512 17.88 -10.39 10.48
CA PHE A 512 18.92 -10.87 11.42
C PHE A 512 20.38 -10.65 10.99
N HIS A 513 20.68 -9.56 10.26
CA HIS A 513 22.00 -9.30 9.65
C HIS A 513 22.43 -10.30 8.56
N LEU A 514 21.51 -11.16 8.12
CA LEU A 514 21.68 -12.16 7.08
C LEU A 514 20.87 -11.74 5.85
N ALA A 515 21.44 -10.80 5.07
CA ALA A 515 20.88 -10.41 3.79
C ALA A 515 21.02 -11.57 2.79
N ILE A 516 19.88 -12.10 2.33
CA ILE A 516 19.81 -13.25 1.42
C ILE A 516 19.10 -12.89 0.11
N ARG A 517 19.58 -13.50 -0.98
CA ARG A 517 18.79 -13.71 -2.21
C ARG A 517 18.04 -15.01 -2.04
N HIS A 518 16.73 -14.93 -1.87
CA HIS A 518 15.89 -16.11 -1.72
C HIS A 518 15.42 -16.60 -3.07
N TYR A 519 15.52 -17.91 -3.27
CA TYR A 519 15.01 -18.58 -4.44
C TYR A 519 14.44 -19.93 -4.06
N LYS A 520 13.13 -20.08 -4.25
CA LYS A 520 12.46 -21.37 -4.13
C LYS A 520 12.58 -22.13 -5.45
N ALA A 521 13.15 -23.33 -5.44
CA ALA A 521 13.34 -24.15 -6.65
C ALA A 521 12.03 -24.81 -7.13
N CYS A 522 11.00 -24.00 -7.37
CA CYS A 522 9.70 -24.40 -7.89
C CYS A 522 9.40 -23.72 -9.25
N PRO A 523 8.54 -24.33 -10.10
CA PRO A 523 8.17 -23.73 -11.38
C PRO A 523 7.57 -22.33 -11.19
N GLY A 524 8.04 -21.35 -11.97
CA GLY A 524 7.54 -19.97 -11.92
C GLY A 524 8.04 -19.12 -10.75
N SER A 525 8.86 -19.68 -9.85
CA SER A 525 9.47 -18.91 -8.76
C SER A 525 10.54 -17.97 -9.31
N LYS A 526 10.42 -16.68 -8.96
CA LYS A 526 11.46 -15.67 -9.21
C LYS A 526 12.38 -15.57 -8.00
N GLU A 527 13.59 -15.08 -8.20
CA GLU A 527 14.46 -14.69 -7.10
C GLU A 527 13.99 -13.35 -6.51
N TRP A 528 14.06 -13.20 -5.19
CA TRP A 528 13.88 -11.91 -4.53
C TRP A 528 14.92 -11.69 -3.44
N ILE A 529 15.10 -10.42 -3.06
CA ILE A 529 15.99 -10.02 -1.97
C ILE A 529 15.14 -9.84 -0.71
N SER A 530 15.58 -10.43 0.40
CA SER A 530 14.94 -10.29 1.71
C SER A 530 15.88 -9.53 2.66
N ALA A 531 16.01 -8.23 2.38
CA ALA A 531 16.90 -7.28 3.06
C ALA A 531 16.43 -5.85 2.76
N PRO A 532 16.77 -4.85 3.59
CA PRO A 532 16.40 -3.47 3.31
C PRO A 532 17.14 -2.94 2.07
N GLU A 533 16.57 -1.91 1.44
CA GLU A 533 17.20 -1.20 0.33
C GLU A 533 18.61 -0.69 0.73
N GLY A 534 19.57 -0.80 -0.17
CA GLY A 534 21.00 -0.52 0.11
C GLY A 534 21.77 -1.68 0.77
N SER A 535 21.12 -2.73 1.27
CA SER A 535 21.76 -3.95 1.80
C SER A 535 21.67 -5.14 0.86
N VAL A 536 21.78 -4.88 -0.45
CA VAL A 536 21.67 -5.91 -1.49
C VAL A 536 22.83 -6.91 -1.37
N PRO A 537 22.56 -8.21 -1.14
CA PRO A 537 23.64 -9.17 -1.01
C PRO A 537 24.28 -9.48 -2.39
N PRO A 538 25.57 -9.82 -2.42
CA PRO A 538 26.24 -10.35 -3.60
C PRO A 538 25.48 -11.52 -4.25
N ALA A 539 25.65 -11.70 -5.56
CA ALA A 539 24.95 -12.76 -6.32
C ALA A 539 25.22 -14.18 -5.79
N GLY A 540 26.39 -14.42 -5.18
CA GLY A 540 26.75 -15.71 -4.58
C GLY A 540 26.00 -16.05 -3.28
N HIS A 541 25.45 -15.06 -2.56
CA HIS A 541 24.71 -15.27 -1.31
C HIS A 541 23.25 -15.63 -1.58
N LYS A 542 23.05 -16.71 -2.32
CA LYS A 542 21.75 -17.20 -2.77
C LYS A 542 21.31 -18.39 -1.94
N MET A 543 20.25 -18.21 -1.14
CA MET A 543 19.56 -19.28 -0.46
C MET A 543 18.64 -19.97 -1.47
N VAL A 544 19.02 -21.18 -1.89
CA VAL A 544 18.23 -22.03 -2.78
C VAL A 544 17.47 -23.05 -1.93
N GLU A 545 16.17 -22.84 -1.78
CA GLU A 545 15.30 -23.83 -1.14
C GLU A 545 14.93 -24.93 -2.14
N VAL A 546 15.35 -26.15 -1.83
CA VAL A 546 15.11 -27.33 -2.63
C VAL A 546 14.10 -28.22 -1.92
N GLU A 547 13.11 -28.70 -2.67
CA GLU A 547 12.16 -29.69 -2.20
C GLU A 547 12.86 -31.05 -1.96
N LYS A 548 12.74 -31.59 -0.74
CA LYS A 548 13.30 -32.91 -0.38
C LYS A 548 12.61 -34.04 -1.14
N ASN A 549 11.31 -33.89 -1.46
CA ASN A 549 10.51 -34.92 -2.12
C ASN A 549 10.26 -34.62 -3.62
N PRO A 550 10.91 -35.33 -4.57
CA PRO A 550 10.71 -35.11 -6.00
C PRO A 550 9.26 -35.31 -6.48
N LYS A 551 8.48 -36.17 -5.80
CA LYS A 551 7.07 -36.39 -6.13
C LYS A 551 6.21 -35.16 -5.85
N HIS A 552 6.55 -34.41 -4.80
CA HIS A 552 5.90 -33.14 -4.49
C HIS A 552 6.07 -32.16 -5.66
N THR A 553 7.31 -31.96 -6.12
CA THR A 553 7.62 -31.10 -7.27
C THR A 553 6.89 -31.51 -8.55
N ALA A 554 6.78 -32.81 -8.82
CA ALA A 554 6.05 -33.32 -9.99
C ALA A 554 4.53 -33.02 -9.90
N ARG A 555 3.92 -33.21 -8.73
CA ARG A 555 2.50 -32.92 -8.48
C ARG A 555 2.23 -31.42 -8.53
N ALA A 556 3.07 -30.60 -7.90
CA ALA A 556 2.98 -29.14 -7.97
C ALA A 556 3.09 -28.62 -9.40
N ARG A 557 4.02 -29.16 -10.22
CA ARG A 557 4.11 -28.87 -11.66
C ARG A 557 2.85 -29.22 -12.42
N LEU A 558 2.24 -30.37 -12.11
CA LEU A 558 1.01 -30.81 -12.75
C LEU A 558 -0.15 -29.85 -12.42
N VAL A 559 -0.32 -29.49 -11.15
CA VAL A 559 -1.33 -28.51 -10.72
C VAL A 559 -1.09 -27.15 -11.38
N ALA A 560 0.15 -26.65 -11.39
CA ALA A 560 0.49 -25.39 -12.06
C ALA A 560 0.18 -25.41 -13.57
N ARG A 561 0.45 -26.53 -14.25
CA ARG A 561 0.08 -26.72 -15.66
C ARG A 561 -1.42 -26.73 -15.87
N PHE A 562 -2.18 -27.40 -15.02
CA PHE A 562 -3.65 -27.37 -15.08
C PHE A 562 -4.19 -25.97 -14.85
N GLY A 563 -3.64 -25.24 -13.87
CA GLY A 563 -3.99 -23.83 -13.63
C GLY A 563 -3.72 -22.96 -14.85
N TRP A 564 -2.53 -23.06 -15.43
CA TRP A 564 -2.16 -22.31 -16.64
C TRP A 564 -3.06 -22.66 -17.85
N LEU A 565 -3.38 -23.95 -18.05
CA LEU A 565 -4.31 -24.40 -19.10
C LEU A 565 -5.71 -23.84 -18.86
N PHE A 566 -6.20 -23.93 -17.63
CA PHE A 566 -7.51 -23.40 -17.25
C PHE A 566 -7.59 -21.89 -17.47
N GLU A 567 -6.57 -21.13 -17.08
CA GLU A 567 -6.47 -19.69 -17.39
C GLU A 567 -6.47 -19.43 -18.90
N THR A 568 -5.69 -20.20 -19.66
CA THR A 568 -5.61 -20.03 -21.12
C THR A 568 -6.97 -20.30 -21.78
N TRP A 569 -7.70 -21.31 -21.30
CA TRP A 569 -9.04 -21.65 -21.79
C TRP A 569 -10.11 -20.66 -21.34
N SER A 570 -10.03 -20.15 -20.11
CA SER A 570 -11.00 -19.17 -19.61
C SER A 570 -10.88 -17.80 -20.26
N LEU A 571 -9.75 -17.51 -20.92
CA LEU A 571 -9.50 -16.26 -21.62
C LEU A 571 -9.78 -16.31 -23.13
N ASN A 572 -9.80 -17.50 -23.73
CA ASN A 572 -10.20 -17.62 -25.13
C ASN A 572 -11.73 -17.47 -25.24
N PRO A 573 -12.27 -16.55 -26.06
CA PRO A 573 -13.71 -16.22 -26.10
C PRO A 573 -14.63 -17.42 -26.34
N PHE A 574 -14.16 -18.42 -27.09
CA PHE A 574 -14.95 -19.61 -27.38
C PHE A 574 -14.92 -20.60 -26.21
N THR A 575 -13.72 -20.94 -25.73
CA THR A 575 -13.59 -21.92 -24.63
C THR A 575 -14.07 -21.34 -23.29
N SER A 576 -14.01 -20.03 -23.08
CA SER A 576 -14.54 -19.37 -21.89
C SER A 576 -16.05 -19.52 -21.78
N LEU A 577 -16.77 -19.40 -22.91
CA LEU A 577 -18.21 -19.61 -22.98
C LEU A 577 -18.57 -21.07 -22.64
N VAL A 578 -17.81 -22.03 -23.19
CA VAL A 578 -18.00 -23.46 -22.92
C VAL A 578 -17.72 -23.77 -21.45
N CYS A 579 -16.57 -23.37 -20.92
CA CYS A 579 -16.20 -23.57 -19.53
C CYS A 579 -17.20 -22.90 -18.57
N GLY A 580 -17.61 -21.67 -18.88
CA GLY A 580 -18.59 -20.91 -18.09
C GLY A 580 -19.96 -21.59 -18.05
N ALA A 581 -20.44 -22.10 -19.18
CA ALA A 581 -21.70 -22.83 -19.25
C ALA A 581 -21.63 -24.17 -18.51
N SER A 582 -20.59 -24.97 -18.78
CA SER A 582 -20.42 -26.32 -18.22
C SER A 582 -20.13 -26.33 -16.72
N LEU A 583 -19.45 -25.31 -16.18
CA LEU A 583 -19.11 -25.20 -14.76
C LEU A 583 -19.96 -24.17 -14.01
N SER A 584 -21.05 -23.68 -14.61
CA SER A 584 -21.88 -22.60 -14.05
C SER A 584 -22.34 -22.86 -12.60
N VAL A 585 -22.85 -24.05 -12.29
CA VAL A 585 -23.27 -24.43 -10.92
C VAL A 585 -22.07 -24.44 -9.96
N CYS A 586 -20.96 -25.04 -10.36
CA CYS A 586 -19.73 -25.07 -9.55
C CYS A 586 -19.19 -23.66 -9.30
N ASN A 587 -19.20 -22.80 -10.31
CA ASN A 587 -18.76 -21.41 -10.21
C ASN A 587 -19.70 -20.59 -9.32
N LEU A 588 -21.02 -20.79 -9.40
CA LEU A 588 -21.98 -20.12 -8.51
C LEU A 588 -21.79 -20.54 -7.04
N VAL A 589 -21.62 -21.85 -6.78
CA VAL A 589 -21.31 -22.35 -5.44
C VAL A 589 -19.96 -21.80 -4.97
N HIS A 590 -18.96 -21.77 -5.84
CA HIS A 590 -17.66 -21.17 -5.55
C HIS A 590 -17.79 -19.70 -5.16
N LEU A 591 -18.46 -18.87 -5.97
CA LEU A 591 -18.68 -17.45 -5.71
C LEU A 591 -19.49 -17.20 -4.44
N TRP A 592 -20.50 -18.04 -4.17
CA TRP A 592 -21.26 -17.99 -2.93
C TRP A 592 -20.38 -18.32 -1.72
N MET A 593 -19.56 -19.37 -1.78
CA MET A 593 -18.61 -19.71 -0.70
C MET A 593 -17.56 -18.61 -0.51
N VAL A 594 -17.04 -18.03 -1.59
CA VAL A 594 -16.11 -16.90 -1.55
C VAL A 594 -16.70 -15.72 -0.77
N SER A 595 -18.00 -15.45 -0.95
CA SER A 595 -18.66 -14.28 -0.39
C SER A 595 -19.21 -14.51 1.02
N CYS A 596 -19.72 -15.71 1.30
CA CYS A 596 -20.46 -16.01 2.53
C CYS A 596 -19.69 -16.86 3.53
N LEU A 597 -18.73 -17.66 3.07
CA LEU A 597 -17.99 -18.66 3.87
C LEU A 597 -16.49 -18.67 3.51
N PRO A 598 -15.79 -17.53 3.58
CA PRO A 598 -14.41 -17.41 3.11
C PRO A 598 -13.45 -18.37 3.84
N THR A 599 -13.63 -18.56 5.15
CA THR A 599 -12.83 -19.50 5.96
C THR A 599 -13.07 -20.95 5.54
N ALA A 600 -14.33 -21.40 5.46
CA ALA A 600 -14.64 -22.77 5.06
C ALA A 600 -14.21 -23.06 3.61
N ARG A 601 -14.31 -22.07 2.71
CA ARG A 601 -13.77 -22.16 1.35
C ARG A 601 -12.27 -22.38 1.38
N ARG A 602 -11.53 -21.62 2.20
CA ARG A 602 -10.09 -21.74 2.33
C ARG A 602 -9.70 -23.11 2.89
N GLU A 603 -10.34 -23.55 3.97
CA GLU A 603 -10.12 -24.86 4.58
C GLU A 603 -10.40 -26.01 3.59
N LEU A 604 -11.49 -25.93 2.83
CA LEU A 604 -11.80 -26.92 1.79
C LEU A 604 -10.75 -26.92 0.68
N ALA A 605 -10.32 -25.73 0.23
CA ALA A 605 -9.29 -25.61 -0.80
C ALA A 605 -7.95 -26.17 -0.32
N ASP A 606 -7.54 -25.84 0.91
CA ASP A 606 -6.31 -26.35 1.52
C ASP A 606 -6.39 -27.86 1.71
N MET A 607 -7.51 -28.39 2.22
CA MET A 607 -7.74 -29.85 2.35
C MET A 607 -7.65 -30.57 0.99
N CYS A 608 -8.31 -30.05 -0.04
CA CYS A 608 -8.22 -30.60 -1.39
C CYS A 608 -6.78 -30.53 -1.91
N MET A 609 -6.13 -29.39 -1.77
CA MET A 609 -4.75 -29.18 -2.22
C MET A 609 -3.78 -30.12 -1.51
N GLU A 610 -3.86 -30.28 -0.19
CA GLU A 610 -3.02 -31.18 0.61
C GLU A 610 -3.18 -32.65 0.18
N CYS A 611 -4.39 -33.06 -0.23
CA CYS A 611 -4.62 -34.40 -0.77
C CYS A 611 -3.85 -34.65 -2.08
N PHE A 612 -3.76 -33.64 -2.95
CA PHE A 612 -3.06 -33.75 -4.23
C PHE A 612 -1.56 -33.45 -4.11
N VAL A 613 -1.21 -32.45 -3.31
CA VAL A 613 0.12 -31.87 -3.10
C VAL A 613 0.32 -31.73 -1.59
N PRO A 614 0.91 -32.74 -0.90
CA PRO A 614 1.14 -32.65 0.54
C PRO A 614 2.07 -31.47 0.88
N PRO A 615 2.10 -31.00 2.14
CA PRO A 615 2.98 -29.90 2.54
C PRO A 615 4.42 -30.08 2.08
N SER A 616 5.03 -29.02 1.55
CA SER A 616 6.40 -29.04 1.04
C SER A 616 7.40 -29.23 2.17
N GLU A 617 8.34 -30.14 2.01
CA GLU A 617 9.48 -30.28 2.92
C GLU A 617 10.73 -29.76 2.21
N THR A 618 11.12 -28.53 2.51
CA THR A 618 12.29 -27.92 1.86
C THR A 618 13.54 -28.04 2.71
N ASP A 619 14.70 -27.99 2.06
CA ASP A 619 16.00 -27.80 2.70
C ASP A 619 16.84 -26.81 1.89
N PHE A 620 17.91 -26.30 2.49
CA PHE A 620 18.83 -25.39 1.84
C PHE A 620 20.25 -25.56 2.39
N SER A 621 21.24 -25.15 1.59
CA SER A 621 22.62 -25.01 2.05
C SER A 621 22.88 -23.57 2.48
N ILE A 622 23.72 -23.39 3.51
CA ILE A 622 24.15 -22.07 3.97
C ILE A 622 25.01 -21.45 2.85
N PRO A 623 24.65 -20.28 2.31
CA PRO A 623 25.34 -19.68 1.16
C PRO A 623 26.54 -18.81 1.58
N TYR A 624 27.08 -19.02 2.77
CA TYR A 624 28.16 -18.24 3.37
C TYR A 624 29.28 -19.18 3.81
N THR A 625 30.51 -18.69 3.80
CA THR A 625 31.59 -19.36 4.54
C THR A 625 31.33 -19.29 6.06
N PRO A 626 31.86 -20.23 6.86
CA PRO A 626 31.68 -20.20 8.32
C PRO A 626 32.11 -18.86 8.95
N GLU A 627 33.19 -18.27 8.44
CA GLU A 627 33.72 -16.98 8.87
C GLU A 627 32.79 -15.81 8.56
N GLU A 628 32.24 -15.76 7.35
CA GLU A 628 31.31 -14.70 6.94
C GLU A 628 30.00 -14.79 7.74
N ALA A 629 29.48 -16.00 7.93
CA ALA A 629 28.30 -16.23 8.76
C ALA A 629 28.56 -15.82 10.22
N ALA A 630 29.70 -16.20 10.78
CA ALA A 630 30.10 -15.80 12.13
C ALA A 630 30.20 -14.27 12.28
N ALA A 631 30.79 -13.56 11.30
CA ALA A 631 30.88 -12.10 11.33
C ALA A 631 29.50 -11.42 11.33
N ARG A 632 28.53 -11.97 10.57
CA ARG A 632 27.14 -11.47 10.52
C ARG A 632 26.39 -11.73 11.82
N LEU A 633 26.47 -12.94 12.35
CA LEU A 633 25.88 -13.30 13.64
C LEU A 633 26.46 -12.48 14.78
N LYS A 634 27.79 -12.28 14.78
CA LYS A 634 28.50 -11.43 15.73
C LYS A 634 27.89 -10.02 15.79
N GLN A 635 27.56 -9.42 14.65
CA GLN A 635 26.99 -8.08 14.64
C GLN A 635 25.64 -8.04 15.34
N MET A 636 24.77 -9.02 15.07
CA MET A 636 23.47 -9.12 15.74
C MET A 636 23.63 -9.31 17.27
N PHE A 637 24.51 -10.22 17.70
CA PHE A 637 24.74 -10.52 19.11
C PHE A 637 25.36 -9.35 19.89
N HIS A 638 26.29 -8.62 19.26
CA HIS A 638 26.85 -7.40 19.83
C HIS A 638 25.81 -6.31 20.04
N ASN A 639 24.93 -6.12 19.05
CA ASN A 639 23.87 -5.11 19.11
C ASN A 639 22.96 -5.29 20.31
N ILE A 640 22.54 -6.53 20.59
CA ILE A 640 21.63 -6.84 21.70
C ILE A 640 22.33 -7.06 23.05
N GLY A 641 23.67 -7.09 23.09
CA GLY A 641 24.44 -7.27 24.32
C GLY A 641 24.57 -8.71 24.81
N VAL A 642 24.41 -9.72 23.95
CA VAL A 642 24.48 -11.15 24.34
C VAL A 642 25.76 -11.78 23.82
N ARG A 643 26.68 -12.21 24.70
CA ARG A 643 27.95 -12.86 24.31
C ARG A 643 28.16 -14.28 24.82
N GLN A 644 27.64 -14.60 26.01
CA GLN A 644 27.93 -15.87 26.71
C GLN A 644 26.71 -16.49 27.42
N HIS A 645 25.63 -15.73 27.62
CA HIS A 645 24.48 -16.14 28.44
C HIS A 645 23.26 -16.59 27.62
N PHE A 646 23.46 -17.24 26.48
CA PHE A 646 22.35 -17.72 25.65
C PHE A 646 21.48 -18.73 26.40
N ALA A 647 20.16 -18.61 26.33
CA ALA A 647 19.25 -19.60 26.91
C ALA A 647 19.46 -20.99 26.29
N PRO A 648 19.11 -22.07 27.00
CA PRO A 648 19.10 -23.42 26.42
C PRO A 648 18.27 -23.51 25.14
N LEU A 649 17.18 -22.74 25.04
CA LEU A 649 16.40 -22.60 23.81
C LEU A 649 16.24 -21.13 23.43
N VAL A 650 16.59 -20.81 22.18
CA VAL A 650 16.43 -19.48 21.60
C VAL A 650 15.49 -19.57 20.39
N THR A 651 14.37 -18.85 20.43
CA THR A 651 13.41 -18.82 19.33
C THR A 651 13.53 -17.49 18.59
N ALA A 652 13.91 -17.53 17.31
CA ALA A 652 14.01 -16.37 16.44
C ALA A 652 12.81 -16.29 15.50
N LEU A 653 11.96 -15.29 15.68
CA LEU A 653 10.74 -15.06 14.92
C LEU A 653 10.92 -13.82 14.04
N ALA A 654 11.02 -14.03 12.74
CA ALA A 654 10.69 -12.98 11.78
C ALA A 654 9.16 -12.86 11.66
N HIS A 655 8.71 -11.83 10.97
CA HIS A 655 7.29 -11.65 10.69
C HIS A 655 7.01 -11.41 9.21
N GLY A 656 5.73 -11.46 8.89
CA GLY A 656 5.14 -11.03 7.62
C GLY A 656 3.63 -10.91 7.81
N SER A 657 2.91 -10.87 6.71
CA SER A 657 1.46 -10.78 6.70
C SER A 657 0.91 -11.60 5.55
N ARG A 658 -0.18 -12.34 5.79
CA ARG A 658 -0.97 -12.95 4.72
C ARG A 658 -2.26 -12.19 4.49
N SER A 659 -2.48 -11.76 3.25
CA SER A 659 -3.73 -11.17 2.83
C SER A 659 -4.14 -11.63 1.43
N VAL A 660 -5.44 -11.66 1.17
CA VAL A 660 -6.00 -11.91 -0.16
C VAL A 660 -6.47 -10.60 -0.79
N ASN A 661 -6.41 -10.50 -2.12
CA ASN A 661 -6.91 -9.33 -2.86
C ASN A 661 -6.35 -7.98 -2.33
N ASN A 662 -5.03 -7.91 -2.19
CA ASN A 662 -4.37 -6.73 -1.65
C ASN A 662 -3.21 -6.29 -2.55
N PRO A 663 -3.39 -5.24 -3.39
CA PRO A 663 -2.29 -4.69 -4.17
C PRO A 663 -1.11 -4.25 -3.29
N PHE A 664 -1.38 -3.73 -2.09
CA PHE A 664 -0.39 -3.26 -1.11
C PHE A 664 0.10 -4.37 -0.16
N ASP A 665 0.13 -5.63 -0.58
CA ASP A 665 0.55 -6.75 0.29
C ASP A 665 1.99 -6.59 0.82
N SER A 666 2.91 -6.11 -0.02
CA SER A 666 4.29 -5.77 0.34
C SER A 666 4.39 -4.72 1.47
N ALA A 667 3.45 -3.77 1.52
CA ALA A 667 3.37 -2.75 2.55
C ALA A 667 2.94 -3.29 3.93
N HIS A 668 2.32 -4.47 3.99
CA HIS A 668 2.02 -5.16 5.25
C HIS A 668 3.15 -6.09 5.71
N ASN A 669 4.07 -6.45 4.81
CA ASN A 669 5.20 -7.30 5.14
C ASN A 669 6.32 -6.53 5.85
N CYS A 670 7.41 -7.22 6.20
CA CYS A 670 8.49 -6.64 6.99
C CYS A 670 9.28 -5.58 6.20
N GLY A 671 9.26 -4.33 6.67
CA GLY A 671 10.07 -3.24 6.09
C GLY A 671 11.57 -3.52 6.15
N ALA A 672 12.06 -4.15 7.23
CA ALA A 672 13.46 -4.56 7.36
C ALA A 672 13.85 -5.75 6.46
N CYS A 673 12.87 -6.42 5.83
CA CYS A 673 13.10 -7.46 4.82
C CYS A 673 12.76 -6.97 3.40
N GLY A 674 12.61 -5.65 3.19
CA GLY A 674 12.29 -5.09 1.88
C GLY A 674 10.86 -5.37 1.42
N GLY A 675 9.89 -5.32 2.34
CA GLY A 675 8.47 -5.59 2.04
C GLY A 675 8.19 -7.06 1.75
N ARG A 676 9.02 -7.97 2.30
CA ARG A 676 8.92 -9.44 2.13
C ARG A 676 8.69 -10.14 3.46
N GLU A 677 8.22 -11.37 3.40
CA GLU A 677 8.14 -12.27 4.55
C GLU A 677 9.54 -12.63 5.05
N GLY A 678 9.82 -12.45 6.34
CA GLY A 678 11.15 -12.71 6.90
C GLY A 678 11.40 -14.16 7.35
N GLY A 679 10.44 -15.09 7.17
CA GLY A 679 10.53 -16.47 7.68
C GLY A 679 11.79 -17.21 7.24
N ALA A 680 12.17 -17.05 5.96
CA ALA A 680 13.41 -17.63 5.42
C ALA A 680 14.68 -17.09 6.12
N ASN A 681 14.72 -15.80 6.47
CA ASN A 681 15.84 -15.21 7.21
C ASN A 681 15.93 -15.78 8.63
N ALA A 682 14.80 -15.95 9.32
CA ALA A 682 14.78 -16.56 10.66
C ALA A 682 15.27 -18.03 10.63
N ARG A 683 14.84 -18.80 9.62
CA ARG A 683 15.30 -20.16 9.40
C ARG A 683 16.81 -20.23 9.10
N MET A 684 17.30 -19.35 8.23
CA MET A 684 18.74 -19.21 7.93
C MET A 684 19.54 -18.84 9.18
N PHE A 685 19.04 -17.89 9.98
CA PHE A 685 19.67 -17.49 11.24
C PHE A 685 19.84 -18.67 12.20
N ALA A 686 18.77 -19.43 12.44
CA ALA A 686 18.81 -20.58 13.33
C ALA A 686 19.78 -21.67 12.81
N ARG A 687 19.78 -21.94 11.49
CA ARG A 687 20.71 -22.90 10.89
C ARG A 687 22.16 -22.47 11.04
N CYS A 688 22.48 -21.19 10.79
CA CYS A 688 23.83 -20.65 10.99
C CYS A 688 24.25 -20.70 12.47
N ALA A 689 23.35 -20.35 13.40
CA ALA A 689 23.63 -20.35 14.83
C ALA A 689 23.78 -21.76 15.43
N ASN A 690 23.26 -22.79 14.77
CA ASN A 690 23.41 -24.21 15.19
C ASN A 690 24.59 -24.92 14.52
N ASP A 691 25.20 -24.35 13.49
CA ASP A 691 26.30 -24.99 12.77
C ASP A 691 27.60 -25.02 13.61
N PRO A 692 28.24 -26.20 13.80
CA PRO A 692 29.44 -26.31 14.63
C PRO A 692 30.64 -25.50 14.13
N ALA A 693 30.85 -25.40 12.81
CA ALA A 693 31.97 -24.66 12.24
C ALA A 693 31.78 -23.15 12.42
N ILE A 694 30.54 -22.66 12.29
CA ILE A 694 30.20 -21.25 12.56
C ILE A 694 30.35 -20.94 14.05
N ARG A 695 29.90 -21.84 14.95
CA ARG A 695 30.07 -21.67 16.41
C ARG A 695 31.56 -21.61 16.79
N GLN A 696 32.39 -22.45 16.21
CA GLN A 696 33.84 -22.42 16.41
C GLN A 696 34.44 -21.09 15.93
N ALA A 697 34.07 -20.62 14.74
CA ALA A 697 34.54 -19.33 14.22
C ALA A 697 34.06 -18.13 15.08
N LEU A 698 32.85 -18.20 15.66
CA LEU A 698 32.32 -17.18 16.58
C LEU A 698 33.15 -17.08 17.87
N ASP A 699 33.52 -18.22 18.44
CA ASP A 699 34.35 -18.27 19.64
C ASP A 699 35.78 -17.80 19.34
N GLU A 700 36.46 -18.44 18.38
CA GLU A 700 37.87 -18.19 18.09
C GLU A 700 38.16 -16.75 17.61
N LYS A 701 37.27 -16.17 16.79
CA LYS A 701 37.52 -14.85 16.18
C LYS A 701 36.87 -13.69 16.91
N PHE A 702 35.75 -13.93 17.60
CA PHE A 702 34.94 -12.86 18.18
C PHE A 702 34.69 -13.02 19.68
N GLY A 703 35.09 -14.13 20.30
CA GLY A 703 34.90 -14.39 21.72
C GLY A 703 33.42 -14.53 22.12
N ILE A 704 32.56 -14.93 21.18
CA ILE A 704 31.14 -15.18 21.42
C ILE A 704 30.95 -16.68 21.59
N VAL A 705 30.65 -17.11 22.81
CA VAL A 705 30.49 -18.52 23.16
C VAL A 705 29.01 -18.84 23.20
N ILE A 706 28.55 -19.62 22.23
CA ILE A 706 27.23 -20.26 22.29
C ILE A 706 27.39 -21.58 23.05
N PRO A 707 26.78 -21.75 24.24
CA PRO A 707 26.85 -22.98 25.00
C PRO A 707 26.43 -24.22 24.17
N SER A 708 27.06 -25.37 24.43
CA SER A 708 26.73 -26.62 23.74
C SER A 708 25.31 -27.11 24.01
N ASP A 709 24.72 -26.69 25.12
CA ASP A 709 23.32 -26.94 25.50
C ASP A 709 22.35 -25.85 25.01
N THR A 710 22.78 -24.92 24.15
CA THR A 710 21.90 -23.95 23.48
C THR A 710 21.51 -24.44 22.09
N TRP A 711 20.20 -24.41 21.80
CA TRP A 711 19.63 -24.69 20.49
C TRP A 711 18.78 -23.51 19.98
N PHE A 712 18.95 -23.15 18.71
CA PHE A 712 18.17 -22.10 18.05
C PHE A 712 17.06 -22.69 17.18
N VAL A 713 15.86 -22.10 17.25
CA VAL A 713 14.72 -22.43 16.38
C VAL A 713 14.28 -21.18 15.64
N GLY A 714 14.24 -21.27 14.30
CA GLY A 714 13.74 -20.19 13.45
C GLY A 714 12.23 -20.31 13.25
N GLY A 715 11.55 -19.18 13.08
CA GLY A 715 10.12 -19.16 12.82
C GLY A 715 9.62 -17.87 12.19
N TYR A 716 8.34 -17.90 11.87
CA TYR A 716 7.60 -16.86 11.17
C TYR A 716 6.31 -16.55 11.95
N HIS A 717 6.08 -15.27 12.22
CA HIS A 717 4.85 -14.77 12.80
C HIS A 717 4.05 -14.00 11.73
N ASP A 718 2.87 -14.51 11.39
CA ASP A 718 1.93 -13.81 10.52
C ASP A 718 1.15 -12.78 11.32
N THR A 719 1.51 -11.52 11.15
CA THR A 719 0.89 -10.39 11.85
C THR A 719 -0.58 -10.18 11.50
N THR A 720 -1.09 -10.78 10.42
CA THR A 720 -2.50 -10.68 10.02
C THR A 720 -3.34 -11.75 10.68
N SER A 721 -2.91 -13.01 10.63
CA SER A 721 -3.66 -14.15 11.18
C SER A 721 -3.27 -14.53 12.62
N ASP A 722 -2.21 -13.91 13.17
CA ASP A 722 -1.57 -14.27 14.44
C ASP A 722 -1.02 -15.72 14.46
N LEU A 723 -0.80 -16.33 13.29
CA LEU A 723 -0.21 -17.66 13.17
C LEU A 723 1.30 -17.61 13.42
N VAL A 724 1.84 -18.59 14.15
CA VAL A 724 3.28 -18.78 14.32
C VAL A 724 3.69 -20.12 13.72
N GLU A 725 4.57 -20.08 12.72
CA GLU A 725 5.17 -21.25 12.08
C GLU A 725 6.62 -21.39 12.53
N LEU A 726 7.00 -22.54 13.10
CA LEU A 726 8.38 -22.85 13.47
C LEU A 726 9.00 -23.83 12.46
N TYR A 727 10.29 -23.67 12.18
CA TYR A 727 11.00 -24.43 11.16
C TYR A 727 12.00 -25.42 11.76
N ASP A 728 12.28 -26.48 11.00
CA ASP A 728 13.30 -27.51 11.29
C ASP A 728 13.13 -28.15 12.68
N LEU A 729 11.88 -28.36 13.14
CA LEU A 729 11.58 -28.93 14.45
C LEU A 729 12.09 -30.36 14.62
N GLU A 730 12.24 -31.09 13.51
CA GLU A 730 12.82 -32.44 13.47
C GLU A 730 14.30 -32.48 13.85
N ALA A 731 15.00 -31.35 13.72
CA ALA A 731 16.41 -31.24 14.09
C ALA A 731 16.62 -30.94 15.58
N VAL A 732 15.57 -30.60 16.32
CA VAL A 732 15.65 -30.23 17.74
C VAL A 732 16.02 -31.47 18.59
N PRO A 733 17.11 -31.42 19.38
CA PRO A 733 17.51 -32.55 20.22
C PRO A 733 16.43 -32.95 21.25
N GLU A 734 16.39 -34.24 21.60
CA GLU A 734 15.45 -34.76 22.62
C GLU A 734 15.56 -34.00 23.96
N THR A 735 16.77 -33.57 24.34
CA THR A 735 17.04 -32.79 25.55
C THR A 735 16.30 -31.45 25.60
N HIS A 736 15.93 -30.89 24.45
CA HIS A 736 15.32 -29.57 24.32
C HIS A 736 13.81 -29.63 24.07
N LYS A 737 13.24 -30.82 23.86
CA LYS A 737 11.80 -30.96 23.54
C LYS A 737 10.87 -30.39 24.60
N GLN A 738 11.23 -30.50 25.89
CA GLN A 738 10.43 -29.91 26.96
C GLN A 738 10.46 -28.38 26.92
N ALA A 739 11.63 -27.77 26.67
CA ALA A 739 11.76 -26.34 26.50
C ALA A 739 11.00 -25.85 25.25
N LEU A 740 11.05 -26.63 24.17
CA LEU A 740 10.31 -26.34 22.93
C LEU A 740 8.80 -26.40 23.17
N ALA A 741 8.29 -27.44 23.84
CA ALA A 741 6.88 -27.54 24.19
C ALA A 741 6.42 -26.35 25.07
N ARG A 742 7.26 -25.91 26.01
CA ARG A 742 7.02 -24.71 26.81
C ARG A 742 7.01 -23.45 25.95
N ALA A 743 7.96 -23.28 25.03
CA ALA A 743 8.00 -22.14 24.12
C ALA A 743 6.78 -22.09 23.21
N ILE A 744 6.37 -23.22 22.63
CA ILE A 744 5.15 -23.34 21.82
C ILE A 744 3.94 -22.91 22.66
N ALA A 745 3.76 -23.45 23.88
CA ALA A 745 2.64 -23.07 24.73
C ALA A 745 2.61 -21.56 25.06
N ILE A 746 3.77 -20.93 25.26
CA ILE A 746 3.88 -19.48 25.45
C ILE A 746 3.45 -18.73 24.18
N LEU A 747 3.92 -19.16 23.00
CA LEU A 747 3.55 -18.55 21.72
C LEU A 747 2.05 -18.68 21.45
N GLU A 748 1.45 -19.85 21.72
CA GLU A 748 0.02 -20.09 21.57
C GLU A 748 -0.83 -19.17 22.46
N ASN A 749 -0.44 -19.00 23.72
CA ASN A 749 -1.09 -18.05 24.61
C ASN A 749 -0.89 -16.59 24.13
N SER A 750 0.34 -16.25 23.71
CA SER A 750 0.69 -14.90 23.30
C SER A 750 -0.07 -14.46 22.05
N ARG A 751 -0.22 -15.33 21.05
CA ARG A 751 -1.02 -15.03 19.85
C ARG A 751 -2.49 -14.80 20.17
N CYS A 752 -3.07 -15.57 21.09
CA CYS A 752 -4.47 -15.43 21.49
C CYS A 752 -4.74 -14.08 22.16
N GLN A 753 -3.83 -13.65 23.05
CA GLN A 753 -3.93 -12.35 23.71
C GLN A 753 -3.63 -11.19 22.76
N ASN A 754 -2.65 -11.36 21.86
CA ASN A 754 -2.31 -10.37 20.84
C ASN A 754 -3.50 -10.11 19.89
N ALA A 755 -4.14 -11.18 19.42
CA ALA A 755 -5.34 -11.11 18.59
C ALA A 755 -6.48 -10.40 19.31
N LEU A 756 -6.67 -10.66 20.61
CA LEU A 756 -7.70 -10.00 21.42
C LEU A 756 -7.44 -8.50 21.56
N GLU A 757 -6.22 -8.10 21.94
CA GLU A 757 -5.82 -6.69 22.02
C GLU A 757 -6.03 -5.98 20.67
N ARG A 758 -5.57 -6.59 19.58
CA ARG A 758 -5.72 -6.05 18.22
C ARG A 758 -7.19 -5.97 17.79
N SER A 759 -8.01 -6.95 18.13
CA SER A 759 -9.44 -6.99 17.78
C SER A 759 -10.21 -5.81 18.36
N THR A 760 -9.82 -5.31 19.53
CA THR A 760 -10.43 -4.10 20.11
C THR A 760 -10.26 -2.86 19.23
N LYS A 761 -9.15 -2.77 18.47
CA LYS A 761 -8.91 -1.67 17.54
C LYS A 761 -9.81 -1.75 16.30
N PHE A 762 -10.19 -2.96 15.85
CA PHE A 762 -11.15 -3.13 14.76
C PHE A 762 -12.58 -2.70 15.16
N ILE A 763 -12.97 -2.86 16.43
CA ILE A 763 -14.31 -2.50 16.94
C ILE A 763 -14.52 -0.98 16.90
N GLY A 764 -13.47 -0.18 17.13
CA GLY A 764 -13.53 1.28 17.03
C GLY A 764 -13.89 1.83 15.63
N ILE A 765 -13.87 0.97 14.61
CA ILE A 765 -14.05 1.31 13.19
C ILE A 765 -15.50 1.13 12.73
N VAL A 766 -16.21 0.15 13.30
CA VAL A 766 -17.48 -0.33 12.78
C VAL A 766 -18.62 0.17 13.65
N GLY A 767 -19.22 1.30 13.29
CA GLY A 767 -20.48 1.79 13.86
C GLY A 767 -21.69 0.87 13.63
N PHE A 768 -21.48 -0.33 13.06
CA PHE A 768 -22.50 -1.33 12.78
C PHE A 768 -22.06 -2.69 13.32
N GLY A 769 -22.66 -3.09 14.45
CA GLY A 769 -22.99 -4.50 14.73
C GLY A 769 -21.86 -5.51 14.98
N THR A 770 -20.62 -5.11 15.29
CA THR A 770 -19.65 -6.10 15.78
C THR A 770 -20.02 -6.53 17.19
N GLU A 771 -20.43 -7.78 17.36
CA GLU A 771 -20.44 -8.45 18.65
C GLU A 771 -19.12 -8.14 19.39
N GLN A 772 -19.20 -7.77 20.67
CA GLN A 772 -18.01 -7.48 21.45
C GLN A 772 -17.14 -8.74 21.51
N ILE A 773 -16.07 -8.76 20.70
CA ILE A 773 -15.02 -9.78 20.77
C ILE A 773 -14.41 -9.67 22.16
N SER A 774 -14.76 -10.62 23.02
CA SER A 774 -14.44 -10.59 24.45
C SER A 774 -13.58 -11.77 24.87
N THR A 775 -13.48 -12.80 24.03
CA THR A 775 -12.69 -14.00 24.30
C THR A 775 -11.54 -14.16 23.29
N PRO A 776 -10.40 -14.75 23.70
CA PRO A 776 -9.29 -14.99 22.78
C PRO A 776 -9.64 -15.92 21.60
N ALA A 777 -10.53 -16.89 21.82
CA ALA A 777 -10.98 -17.79 20.74
C ALA A 777 -11.78 -17.05 19.65
N GLN A 778 -12.70 -16.16 20.05
CA GLN A 778 -13.41 -15.29 19.11
C GLN A 778 -12.45 -14.36 18.37
N ALA A 779 -11.44 -13.83 19.06
CA ALA A 779 -10.45 -12.95 18.45
C ALA A 779 -9.63 -13.66 17.37
N ILE A 780 -9.15 -14.88 17.65
CA ILE A 780 -8.44 -15.70 16.65
C ILE A 780 -9.33 -16.00 15.45
N ALA A 781 -10.57 -16.46 15.66
CA ALA A 781 -11.50 -16.72 14.56
C ALA A 781 -11.78 -15.46 13.72
N HIS A 782 -11.87 -14.30 14.37
CA HIS A 782 -12.05 -13.01 13.71
C HIS A 782 -10.87 -12.66 12.80
N VAL A 783 -9.64 -12.66 13.33
CA VAL A 783 -8.45 -12.28 12.54
C VAL A 783 -8.13 -13.31 11.44
N MET A 784 -8.35 -14.60 11.69
CA MET A 784 -8.23 -15.65 10.68
C MET A 784 -9.19 -15.41 9.51
N THR A 785 -10.46 -15.13 9.80
CA THR A 785 -11.47 -14.85 8.76
C THR A 785 -11.07 -13.62 7.93
N ARG A 786 -10.57 -12.57 8.57
CA ARG A 786 -10.08 -11.36 7.87
C ARG A 786 -8.91 -11.62 6.94
N SER A 787 -8.03 -12.57 7.27
CA SER A 787 -6.85 -12.90 6.45
C SER A 787 -7.20 -13.57 5.11
N VAL A 788 -8.36 -14.23 5.04
CA VAL A 788 -8.80 -15.04 3.88
C VAL A 788 -10.03 -14.50 3.16
N ASP A 789 -10.69 -13.48 3.72
CA ASP A 789 -11.86 -12.82 3.13
C ASP A 789 -11.43 -11.83 2.04
N ILE A 790 -11.86 -12.09 0.80
CA ILE A 790 -11.53 -11.25 -0.37
C ILE A 790 -12.19 -9.87 -0.33
N GLY A 791 -13.28 -9.72 0.43
CA GLY A 791 -14.01 -8.47 0.61
C GLY A 791 -13.43 -7.63 1.76
N GLN A 792 -12.49 -8.19 2.52
CA GLN A 792 -11.91 -7.49 3.66
C GLN A 792 -10.91 -6.42 3.17
N ALA A 793 -11.34 -5.15 3.27
CA ALA A 793 -10.48 -4.03 2.92
C ALA A 793 -9.36 -3.78 3.95
N ARG A 794 -9.54 -4.25 5.20
CA ARG A 794 -8.60 -4.08 6.33
C ARG A 794 -8.17 -5.43 6.90
N PRO A 795 -7.46 -6.28 6.15
CA PRO A 795 -7.05 -7.59 6.67
C PRO A 795 -6.22 -7.43 7.95
N GLU A 796 -5.35 -6.43 7.96
CA GLU A 796 -4.51 -5.99 9.08
C GLU A 796 -4.61 -4.45 9.20
N LEU A 797 -4.12 -3.86 10.30
CA LEU A 797 -4.09 -2.40 10.49
C LEU A 797 -2.82 -1.75 9.93
N GLY A 798 -1.88 -2.52 9.39
CA GLY A 798 -0.57 -2.05 8.97
C GLY A 798 0.16 -1.37 10.12
N HIS A 799 0.97 -0.38 9.77
CA HIS A 799 1.63 0.51 10.71
C HIS A 799 0.78 1.73 11.06
N ALA A 800 -0.56 1.67 10.98
CA ALA A 800 -1.41 2.85 11.09
C ALA A 800 -1.19 3.64 12.39
N THR A 801 -0.88 2.99 13.52
CA THR A 801 -0.71 3.68 14.80
C THR A 801 0.72 4.04 15.16
N ASN A 802 1.68 3.85 14.24
CA ASN A 802 3.10 4.10 14.50
C ASN A 802 3.34 5.57 14.93
N ALA A 803 4.20 5.77 15.93
CA ALA A 803 4.48 7.11 16.46
C ALA A 803 5.87 7.28 17.13
N SER A 804 6.54 6.20 17.54
CA SER A 804 7.88 6.31 18.14
C SER A 804 8.78 5.11 17.88
N ILE A 805 10.07 5.31 18.16
CA ILE A 805 11.10 4.29 18.19
C ILE A 805 11.80 4.41 19.55
N VAL A 806 11.85 3.32 20.31
CA VAL A 806 12.64 3.25 21.55
C VAL A 806 13.83 2.34 21.33
N LEU A 807 15.00 2.94 21.20
CA LEU A 807 16.26 2.24 21.00
C LEU A 807 16.97 2.12 22.34
N GLY A 808 17.05 0.90 22.87
CA GLY A 808 17.69 0.66 24.16
C GLY A 808 17.38 -0.72 24.71
N ARG A 809 17.72 -0.91 25.99
CA ARG A 809 17.49 -2.18 26.66
C ARG A 809 16.01 -2.37 26.94
N ARG A 810 15.53 -3.62 26.87
CA ARG A 810 14.11 -3.95 27.05
C ARG A 810 13.52 -3.49 28.39
N VAL A 811 14.36 -3.34 29.42
CA VAL A 811 13.99 -2.84 30.75
C VAL A 811 13.27 -1.48 30.73
N LEU A 812 13.50 -0.64 29.73
CA LEU A 812 12.88 0.69 29.60
C LEU A 812 11.36 0.59 29.38
N THR A 813 10.91 -0.48 28.70
CA THR A 813 9.52 -0.61 28.22
C THR A 813 8.86 -1.93 28.63
N LYS A 814 9.56 -2.79 29.39
CA LYS A 814 9.05 -4.09 29.87
C LYS A 814 7.81 -3.86 30.74
N GLY A 815 6.74 -4.60 30.46
CA GLY A 815 5.46 -4.49 31.19
C GLY A 815 4.58 -3.27 30.86
N CYS A 816 5.04 -2.32 30.05
CA CYS A 816 4.26 -1.13 29.69
C CYS A 816 3.19 -1.45 28.61
N PHE A 817 2.01 -0.84 28.72
CA PHE A 817 1.04 -0.77 27.63
C PHE A 817 1.36 0.41 26.72
N LEU A 818 1.84 0.11 25.51
CA LEU A 818 2.29 1.10 24.53
C LEU A 818 1.43 1.11 23.26
N ASP A 819 0.28 0.44 23.31
CA ASP A 819 -0.74 0.42 22.26
C ASP A 819 -0.21 0.09 20.84
N ARG A 820 0.84 -0.72 20.71
CA ARG A 820 1.44 -1.06 19.39
C ARG A 820 1.83 0.18 18.56
N ARG A 821 2.31 1.23 19.23
CA ARG A 821 2.78 2.48 18.60
C ARG A 821 4.31 2.60 18.45
N PRO A 822 5.12 2.03 19.37
CA PRO A 822 6.57 2.12 19.25
C PRO A 822 7.19 0.90 18.58
N PHE A 823 8.13 1.16 17.67
CA PHE A 823 9.19 0.21 17.31
C PHE A 823 10.15 0.04 18.49
N LEU A 824 10.61 -1.19 18.77
CA LEU A 824 11.43 -1.49 19.96
C LEU A 824 12.76 -2.19 19.62
N PRO A 825 13.68 -1.54 18.88
CA PRO A 825 15.00 -2.10 18.61
C PRO A 825 15.82 -2.24 19.90
N SER A 826 16.33 -3.45 20.15
CA SER A 826 17.16 -3.73 21.32
C SER A 826 18.60 -3.30 21.12
N TYR A 827 19.10 -2.51 22.06
CA TYR A 827 20.48 -2.02 22.10
C TYR A 827 20.98 -2.03 23.54
N ASP A 828 22.21 -2.52 23.75
CA ASP A 828 22.89 -2.39 25.04
C ASP A 828 24.00 -1.33 24.98
N PRO A 829 23.80 -0.14 25.58
CA PRO A 829 24.79 0.93 25.57
C PRO A 829 26.10 0.60 26.30
N PHE A 830 26.11 -0.42 27.15
CA PHE A 830 27.28 -0.83 27.92
C PHE A 830 28.15 -1.87 27.22
N ASN A 831 27.64 -2.45 26.14
CA ASN A 831 28.38 -3.40 25.29
C ASN A 831 28.99 -2.73 24.05
N ASP A 832 28.85 -1.41 23.93
CA ASP A 832 29.29 -0.62 22.79
C ASP A 832 30.61 0.10 23.07
N ASP A 833 31.33 0.46 22.01
CA ASP A 833 32.53 1.26 22.11
C ASP A 833 32.21 2.76 22.29
N ASP A 834 33.24 3.55 22.60
CA ASP A 834 33.10 5.01 22.76
C ASP A 834 32.67 5.70 21.46
N ARG A 835 32.92 5.06 20.29
CA ARG A 835 32.55 5.59 18.97
C ARG A 835 31.11 5.31 18.60
N GLY A 836 30.44 4.39 19.30
CA GLY A 836 29.09 3.92 19.01
C GLY A 836 28.99 3.03 17.79
N SER A 837 29.95 2.13 17.57
CA SER A 837 29.95 1.24 16.41
C SER A 837 28.71 0.34 16.37
N ASN A 838 28.28 -0.23 17.50
CA ASN A 838 27.05 -1.04 17.53
C ASN A 838 25.81 -0.16 17.40
N LEU A 839 25.78 0.99 18.09
CA LEU A 839 24.70 1.98 17.97
C LEU A 839 24.48 2.36 16.51
N GLU A 840 25.54 2.64 15.75
CA GLU A 840 25.45 2.98 14.33
C GLU A 840 24.73 1.90 13.52
N THR A 841 25.04 0.62 13.76
CA THR A 841 24.42 -0.49 13.02
C THR A 841 22.95 -0.70 13.33
N ILE A 842 22.44 -0.20 14.46
CA ILE A 842 21.02 -0.30 14.85
C ILE A 842 20.29 0.99 14.48
N LEU A 843 20.90 2.14 14.77
CA LEU A 843 20.31 3.46 14.58
C LEU A 843 20.15 3.78 13.09
N ALA A 844 21.12 3.42 12.24
CA ALA A 844 21.02 3.67 10.80
C ALA A 844 19.79 2.99 10.16
N PRO A 845 19.58 1.65 10.28
CA PRO A 845 18.39 1.03 9.73
C PRO A 845 17.11 1.45 10.46
N ALA A 846 17.16 1.76 11.77
CA ALA A 846 16.00 2.29 12.49
C ALA A 846 15.58 3.68 11.97
N LEU A 847 16.53 4.57 11.67
CA LEU A 847 16.24 5.87 11.06
C LEU A 847 15.75 5.70 9.62
N ILE A 848 16.37 4.87 8.79
CA ILE A 848 15.95 4.71 7.39
C ILE A 848 14.57 4.04 7.31
N VAL A 849 14.40 2.87 7.92
CA VAL A 849 13.19 2.04 7.76
C VAL A 849 12.04 2.59 8.60
N ALA A 850 12.23 2.83 9.90
CA ALA A 850 11.11 3.21 10.77
C ALA A 850 10.64 4.65 10.52
N SER A 851 11.54 5.59 10.22
CA SER A 851 11.12 6.94 9.81
C SER A 851 10.50 6.93 8.42
N GLY A 852 11.00 6.10 7.49
CA GLY A 852 10.37 5.89 6.19
C GLY A 852 8.93 5.41 6.33
N ILE A 853 8.68 4.40 7.17
CA ILE A 853 7.32 3.95 7.52
C ILE A 853 6.48 5.09 8.10
N ASN A 854 7.00 5.81 9.11
CA ASN A 854 6.24 6.89 9.73
C ASN A 854 5.88 8.01 8.74
N LEU A 855 6.85 8.46 7.94
CA LEU A 855 6.66 9.56 6.98
C LEU A 855 5.75 9.15 5.82
N GLU A 856 5.85 7.90 5.33
CA GLU A 856 4.93 7.36 4.32
C GLU A 856 3.47 7.44 4.81
N TYR A 857 3.22 7.01 6.06
CA TYR A 857 1.91 7.13 6.69
C TYR A 857 1.50 8.59 6.90
N LEU A 858 2.40 9.45 7.40
CA LEU A 858 2.15 10.87 7.63
C LEU A 858 1.70 11.57 6.35
N PHE A 859 2.48 11.45 5.26
CA PHE A 859 2.16 12.10 3.99
C PHE A 859 0.96 11.47 3.29
N SER A 860 0.75 10.16 3.43
CA SER A 860 -0.45 9.49 2.90
C SER A 860 -1.71 9.89 3.65
N THR A 861 -1.64 10.12 4.97
CA THR A 861 -2.76 10.64 5.77
C THR A 861 -3.07 12.09 5.40
N ILE A 862 -2.06 12.95 5.28
CA ILE A 862 -2.25 14.39 5.01
C ILE A 862 -2.64 14.65 3.54
N GLY A 863 -2.04 13.94 2.58
CA GLY A 863 -2.29 14.10 1.14
C GLY A 863 -3.47 13.27 0.60
N GLY A 864 -4.00 12.33 1.40
CA GLY A 864 -5.03 11.38 0.99
C GLY A 864 -4.53 10.16 0.22
N GLY A 865 -3.20 10.01 0.08
CA GLY A 865 -2.50 8.81 -0.40
C GLY A 865 -3.13 8.15 -1.63
N ALA A 866 -3.12 6.82 -1.68
CA ALA A 866 -3.67 6.08 -2.81
C ALA A 866 -5.21 6.01 -2.85
N GLY A 867 -5.91 6.92 -2.18
CA GLY A 867 -7.37 6.94 -2.10
C GLY A 867 -7.95 5.69 -1.41
N THR A 868 -9.18 5.31 -1.75
CA THR A 868 -9.86 4.16 -1.12
C THR A 868 -9.56 2.86 -1.87
N LYS A 869 -9.41 1.75 -1.14
CA LYS A 869 -9.21 0.41 -1.71
C LYS A 869 -10.43 -0.11 -2.46
N ALA A 870 -11.63 0.39 -2.19
CA ALA A 870 -12.87 -0.18 -2.74
C ALA A 870 -12.98 -0.11 -4.29
N PRO A 871 -12.63 1.00 -4.97
CA PRO A 871 -12.63 1.11 -6.43
C PRO A 871 -11.23 1.00 -7.05
N MET A 872 -10.26 0.52 -6.27
CA MET A 872 -8.86 0.47 -6.68
C MET A 872 -8.64 -0.65 -7.70
N ASN A 873 -8.00 -0.32 -8.82
CA ASN A 873 -7.60 -1.26 -9.84
C ASN A 873 -6.08 -1.38 -9.91
N LEU A 874 -5.59 -2.61 -10.08
CA LEU A 874 -4.18 -2.88 -10.35
C LEU A 874 -3.87 -2.62 -11.83
N VAL A 875 -2.84 -1.85 -12.10
CA VAL A 875 -2.38 -1.49 -13.45
C VAL A 875 -1.05 -2.17 -13.74
N GLY A 876 -1.02 -3.03 -14.75
CA GLY A 876 0.19 -3.65 -15.31
C GLY A 876 1.08 -4.42 -14.33
N HIS A 877 0.56 -4.82 -13.16
CA HIS A 877 1.31 -5.38 -12.02
C HIS A 877 2.39 -4.46 -11.40
N PHE A 878 2.40 -3.17 -11.71
CA PHE A 878 3.38 -2.21 -11.18
C PHE A 878 2.75 -1.06 -10.37
N GLY A 879 1.49 -0.70 -10.61
CA GLY A 879 0.86 0.44 -9.95
C GLY A 879 -0.64 0.25 -9.75
N VAL A 880 -1.30 1.25 -9.18
CA VAL A 880 -2.74 1.23 -8.93
C VAL A 880 -3.41 2.52 -9.40
N SER A 881 -4.68 2.45 -9.79
CA SER A 881 -5.52 3.61 -10.16
C SER A 881 -6.87 3.56 -9.45
N GLN A 882 -7.54 4.71 -9.30
CA GLN A 882 -8.95 4.76 -8.86
C GLN A 882 -9.84 4.61 -10.10
N GLY A 883 -10.64 3.55 -10.16
CA GLY A 883 -11.52 3.31 -11.32
C GLY A 883 -10.75 2.96 -12.60
N SER A 884 -11.36 3.22 -13.75
CA SER A 884 -10.93 2.69 -15.05
C SER A 884 -9.91 3.53 -15.82
N ALA A 885 -9.64 4.77 -15.38
CA ALA A 885 -8.75 5.70 -16.05
C ALA A 885 -8.17 6.70 -15.04
N GLY A 886 -7.06 7.36 -15.38
CA GLY A 886 -6.44 8.40 -14.56
C GLY A 886 -4.95 8.16 -14.31
N ASP A 887 -4.41 8.90 -13.34
CA ASP A 887 -3.02 8.76 -12.92
C ASP A 887 -2.81 7.49 -12.08
N LEU A 888 -1.56 7.02 -12.03
CA LEU A 888 -1.16 6.07 -11.00
C LEU A 888 -1.18 6.76 -9.64
N LEU A 889 -1.71 6.08 -8.64
CA LEU A 889 -1.77 6.62 -7.30
C LEU A 889 -0.49 6.28 -6.54
N VAL A 890 -0.04 7.26 -5.77
CA VAL A 890 1.10 7.15 -4.86
C VAL A 890 0.65 7.24 -3.42
N GLY A 891 1.46 6.72 -2.51
CA GLY A 891 1.14 6.63 -1.10
C GLY A 891 0.34 5.38 -0.74
N LEU A 892 -0.15 5.36 0.50
CA LEU A 892 -0.97 4.29 1.06
C LEU A 892 -2.46 4.59 0.93
N PRO A 893 -3.33 3.57 0.76
CA PRO A 893 -4.77 3.76 0.74
C PRO A 893 -5.35 4.17 2.10
N THR A 894 -6.50 4.84 2.10
CA THR A 894 -7.19 5.34 3.29
C THR A 894 -7.46 4.25 4.33
N GLN A 895 -7.76 3.01 3.92
CA GLN A 895 -7.97 1.89 4.84
C GLN A 895 -6.73 1.50 5.65
N MET A 896 -5.53 1.90 5.19
CA MET A 896 -4.29 1.79 5.97
C MET A 896 -4.04 3.02 6.82
N THR A 897 -4.44 4.22 6.38
CA THR A 897 -4.01 5.49 7.00
C THR A 897 -5.03 6.16 7.92
N GLU A 898 -6.30 5.76 7.89
CA GLU A 898 -7.39 6.41 8.62
C GLU A 898 -7.26 6.38 10.17
N PHE A 899 -6.44 5.48 10.72
CA PHE A 899 -6.11 5.44 12.17
C PHE A 899 -4.83 6.17 12.52
N HIS A 900 -4.10 6.64 11.52
CA HIS A 900 -2.84 7.30 11.75
C HIS A 900 -3.06 8.68 12.31
N THR A 901 -2.49 8.90 13.50
CA THR A 901 -2.27 10.25 13.99
C THR A 901 -1.07 10.78 13.23
N PRO A 902 -1.20 11.82 12.39
CA PRO A 902 -0.13 12.28 11.51
C PRO A 902 0.95 13.02 12.31
N VAL A 903 1.75 12.29 13.08
CA VAL A 903 2.87 12.79 13.89
C VAL A 903 4.20 12.30 13.33
N ARG A 904 5.23 13.15 13.36
CA ARG A 904 6.60 12.71 13.08
C ARG A 904 7.07 11.76 14.19
N ALA A 905 7.81 10.73 13.79
CA ALA A 905 8.30 9.72 14.71
C ALA A 905 9.20 10.32 15.81
N LEU A 906 8.90 9.96 17.07
CA LEU A 906 9.76 10.26 18.21
C LEU A 906 10.77 9.14 18.46
N TYR A 907 12.05 9.46 18.35
CA TYR A 907 13.16 8.58 18.72
C TYR A 907 13.56 8.85 20.17
N VAL A 908 13.49 7.81 21.02
CA VAL A 908 14.08 7.82 22.36
C VAL A 908 15.26 6.84 22.39
N ILE A 909 16.48 7.37 22.52
CA ILE A 909 17.73 6.60 22.42
C ILE A 909 18.41 6.51 23.78
N ASP A 910 18.61 5.30 24.31
CA ASP A 910 19.36 5.04 25.54
C ASP A 910 20.86 4.90 25.23
N ALA A 911 21.56 6.03 25.15
CA ALA A 911 22.99 6.11 24.86
C ALA A 911 23.59 7.45 25.36
N PRO A 912 24.91 7.54 25.61
CA PRO A 912 25.55 8.83 25.89
C PRO A 912 25.39 9.80 24.72
N VAL A 913 25.15 11.09 25.01
CA VAL A 913 24.92 12.12 23.98
C VAL A 913 26.08 12.19 22.98
N SER A 914 27.32 12.19 23.49
CA SER A 914 28.54 12.25 22.67
C SER A 914 28.60 11.10 21.66
N ARG A 915 28.13 9.90 22.03
CA ARG A 915 28.12 8.72 21.16
C ARG A 915 27.13 8.90 20.01
N VAL A 916 25.93 9.39 20.29
CA VAL A 916 24.91 9.65 19.26
C VAL A 916 25.41 10.74 18.29
N GLU A 917 26.00 11.82 18.80
CA GLU A 917 26.61 12.86 17.97
C GLU A 917 27.72 12.32 17.06
N GLU A 918 28.59 11.45 17.57
CA GLU A 918 29.63 10.80 16.77
C GLU A 918 29.07 9.92 15.65
N VAL A 919 27.96 9.22 15.88
CA VAL A 919 27.26 8.45 14.84
C VAL A 919 26.68 9.38 13.77
N LEU A 920 26.00 10.44 14.18
CA LEU A 920 25.38 11.41 13.24
C LEU A 920 26.44 12.14 12.40
N LYS A 921 27.59 12.52 12.99
CA LYS A 921 28.70 13.15 12.24
C LYS A 921 29.23 12.27 11.10
N ARG A 922 29.24 10.94 11.27
CA ARG A 922 29.72 10.01 10.24
C ARG A 922 28.72 9.80 9.10
N ARG A 923 27.43 10.05 9.33
CA ARG A 923 26.35 9.80 8.36
C ARG A 923 25.49 11.03 8.15
N LYS A 924 25.87 11.85 7.17
CA LYS A 924 25.18 13.10 6.82
C LYS A 924 23.68 12.91 6.54
N GLU A 925 23.31 11.82 5.87
CA GLU A 925 21.90 11.50 5.58
C GLU A 925 21.07 11.33 6.87
N LEU A 926 21.62 10.63 7.86
CA LEU A 926 20.97 10.47 9.16
C LEU A 926 20.95 11.79 9.94
N ALA A 927 22.04 12.55 9.89
CA ALA A 927 22.12 13.86 10.52
C ALA A 927 21.08 14.83 9.94
N ASN A 928 20.85 14.80 8.63
CA ASN A 928 19.83 15.60 7.97
C ASN A 928 18.43 15.26 8.50
N LEU A 929 18.06 13.97 8.64
CA LEU A 929 16.77 13.58 9.22
C LEU A 929 16.55 14.16 10.62
N VAL A 930 17.59 14.13 11.46
CA VAL A 930 17.52 14.51 12.87
C VAL A 930 17.61 16.03 13.05
N TYR A 931 18.62 16.68 12.46
CA TYR A 931 18.87 18.09 12.70
C TYR A 931 17.93 19.03 11.94
N ASN A 932 17.27 18.53 10.89
CA ASN A 932 16.25 19.25 10.14
C ASN A 932 14.82 18.85 10.54
N ASP A 933 14.64 18.22 11.70
CA ASP A 933 13.35 17.90 12.33
C ASP A 933 12.41 17.05 11.46
N TRP A 934 12.95 16.17 10.60
CA TRP A 934 12.12 15.17 9.90
C TRP A 934 11.67 14.06 10.86
N VAL A 935 12.39 13.89 11.95
CA VAL A 935 12.03 13.08 13.12
C VAL A 935 12.30 13.88 14.39
N ARG A 936 11.61 13.56 15.48
CA ARG A 936 11.94 14.11 16.81
C ARG A 936 12.94 13.19 17.50
N MET A 937 13.93 13.74 18.19
CA MET A 937 14.94 12.93 18.88
C MET A 937 15.16 13.40 20.32
N VAL A 938 15.07 12.43 21.23
CA VAL A 938 15.43 12.56 22.64
C VAL A 938 16.44 11.48 22.99
N ILE A 939 17.54 11.87 23.60
CA ILE A 939 18.57 10.97 24.11
C ILE A 939 18.38 10.85 25.62
N ARG A 940 18.40 9.63 26.14
CA ARG A 940 18.46 9.35 27.56
C ARG A 940 19.88 8.90 27.90
N ASP A 941 20.56 9.63 28.76
CA ASP A 941 21.87 9.17 29.24
C ASP A 941 21.68 7.92 30.11
N PRO A 942 22.35 6.79 29.81
CA PRO A 942 22.11 5.54 30.51
C PRO A 942 22.60 5.55 31.96
N VAL A 943 23.50 6.48 32.33
CA VAL A 943 24.10 6.60 33.67
C VAL A 943 23.36 7.66 34.50
N SER A 944 23.31 8.91 34.02
CA SER A 944 22.64 10.01 34.75
C SER A 944 21.12 9.90 34.72
N LYS A 945 20.58 9.20 33.70
CA LYS A 945 19.14 9.04 33.41
C LYS A 945 18.46 10.33 32.94
N ASP A 946 19.24 11.36 32.68
CA ASP A 946 18.72 12.63 32.16
C ASP A 946 18.32 12.50 30.70
N PHE A 947 17.32 13.29 30.30
CA PHE A 947 16.86 13.38 28.92
C PHE A 947 17.40 14.63 28.23
N TYR A 948 17.88 14.49 27.00
CA TYR A 948 18.38 15.56 26.16
C TYR A 948 17.60 15.60 24.85
N ARG A 949 16.94 16.72 24.55
CA ARG A 949 16.16 16.90 23.33
C ARG A 949 16.99 17.59 22.25
N GLN A 950 16.88 17.14 21.01
CA GLN A 950 17.43 17.87 19.87
C GLN A 950 16.67 19.20 19.70
N GLU A 951 17.41 20.29 19.61
CA GLU A 951 16.90 21.64 19.31
C GLU A 951 17.94 22.40 18.48
N GLY A 952 17.57 22.79 17.26
CA GLY A 952 18.41 23.62 16.40
C GLY A 952 19.79 23.02 16.10
N GLY A 953 19.86 21.68 15.97
CA GLY A 953 21.10 20.96 15.69
C GLY A 953 21.96 20.62 16.91
N SER A 954 21.47 20.85 18.13
CA SER A 954 22.19 20.55 19.39
C SER A 954 21.29 19.80 20.37
N PHE A 955 21.86 18.98 21.26
CA PHE A 955 21.11 18.28 22.30
C PHE A 955 21.10 19.08 23.61
N LYS A 956 19.92 19.50 24.06
CA LYS A 956 19.74 20.28 25.30
C LYS A 956 19.06 19.46 26.38
N LEU A 957 19.54 19.62 27.61
CA LEU A 957 18.98 18.98 28.80
C LEU A 957 17.51 19.41 29.00
N LEU A 958 16.61 18.43 29.14
CA LEU A 958 15.21 18.66 29.47
C LEU A 958 15.03 18.79 30.99
N SER A 959 14.28 19.82 31.42
CA SER A 959 13.83 19.92 32.80
C SER A 959 12.88 18.76 33.14
N PRO A 960 12.90 18.18 34.36
CA PRO A 960 11.94 17.17 34.79
C PRO A 960 10.46 17.55 34.57
N ASP A 961 10.12 18.83 34.78
CA ASP A 961 8.76 19.35 34.55
C ASP A 961 8.26 19.16 33.11
N ALA A 962 9.17 19.02 32.14
CA ALA A 962 8.84 18.84 30.73
C ALA A 962 8.24 17.45 30.44
N TYR A 963 8.57 16.44 31.25
CA TYR A 963 8.09 15.06 31.09
C TYR A 963 7.35 14.50 32.29
N ASP A 964 7.27 15.22 33.41
CA ASP A 964 6.45 14.81 34.55
C ASP A 964 4.95 15.02 34.27
N LEU A 965 4.13 13.99 34.50
CA LEU A 965 2.68 14.07 34.40
C LEU A 965 2.06 14.34 35.78
N PRO A 966 0.91 15.05 35.85
CA PRO A 966 0.21 15.28 37.11
C PRO A 966 -0.14 13.96 37.83
N PRO A 967 -0.08 13.90 39.17
CA PRO A 967 -0.49 12.71 39.92
C PRO A 967 -1.93 12.33 39.58
N GLY A 968 -2.14 11.11 39.04
CA GLY A 968 -3.46 10.60 38.63
C GLY A 968 -3.70 10.52 37.11
N ALA A 969 -2.80 11.06 36.27
CA ALA A 969 -2.76 10.75 34.84
C ALA A 969 -2.16 9.34 34.64
N ALA A 970 -2.90 8.30 35.03
CA ALA A 970 -2.40 6.94 35.09
C ALA A 970 -1.98 6.41 33.72
N THR A 971 -0.68 6.18 33.52
CA THR A 971 -0.20 5.15 32.61
C THR A 971 -0.68 3.80 33.13
N HIS A 972 -1.57 3.13 32.41
CA HIS A 972 -2.06 1.80 32.78
C HIS A 972 -0.90 0.79 32.76
N THR A 973 -0.26 0.57 33.92
CA THR A 973 0.49 -0.65 34.19
C THR A 973 -0.50 -1.77 34.45
N VAL A 974 -0.49 -2.81 33.62
CA VAL A 974 -1.34 -4.00 33.82
C VAL A 974 -0.81 -4.77 35.02
N SER A 975 -1.32 -4.49 36.22
CA SER A 975 -1.22 -5.41 37.35
C SER A 975 -2.13 -6.61 37.06
N GLY A 976 -1.61 -7.83 37.18
CA GLY A 976 -2.23 -9.11 36.78
C GLY A 976 -3.55 -9.50 37.46
N SER A 977 -4.58 -8.67 37.32
CA SER A 977 -5.98 -8.94 37.68
C SER A 977 -6.79 -9.04 36.40
N THR A 978 -7.43 -10.18 36.20
CA THR A 978 -8.32 -10.60 35.08
C THR A 978 -9.62 -9.78 34.96
N THR A 979 -9.65 -8.55 35.45
CA THR A 979 -10.81 -7.66 35.34
C THR A 979 -10.61 -6.69 34.17
N HIS A 980 -11.19 -7.06 33.03
CA HIS A 980 -11.44 -6.15 31.91
C HIS A 980 -12.40 -5.04 32.33
N THR A 981 -11.88 -4.01 32.98
CA THR A 981 -12.53 -2.68 32.99
C THR A 981 -11.80 -1.82 31.98
N THR A 982 -12.37 -1.80 30.77
CA THR A 982 -12.14 -0.81 29.73
C THR A 982 -12.56 0.58 30.22
N GLN A 983 -11.75 1.17 31.09
CA GLN A 983 -11.52 2.62 31.00
C GLN A 983 -10.38 2.78 30.02
N THR A 984 -10.72 2.80 28.73
CA THR A 984 -9.87 3.43 27.73
C THR A 984 -9.58 4.82 28.25
N ALA A 985 -8.32 5.08 28.61
CA ALA A 985 -7.83 6.45 28.58
C ALA A 985 -8.18 6.96 27.19
N LYS A 986 -9.18 7.84 27.11
CA LYS A 986 -9.40 8.71 25.97
C LYS A 986 -8.12 9.55 25.87
N LEU A 987 -7.07 9.00 25.25
CA LEU A 987 -6.15 9.82 24.49
C LEU A 987 -7.05 10.54 23.50
N VAL A 988 -7.11 11.86 23.67
CA VAL A 988 -8.12 12.74 23.09
C VAL A 988 -8.00 12.65 21.58
N TYR A 989 -8.82 11.81 20.95
CA TYR A 989 -9.31 12.15 19.62
C TYR A 989 -10.02 13.49 19.80
N PRO A 990 -9.61 14.57 19.10
CA PRO A 990 -10.33 15.82 19.19
C PRO A 990 -11.80 15.53 18.88
N PRO A 991 -12.74 16.06 19.68
CA PRO A 991 -14.15 15.84 19.39
C PRO A 991 -14.42 16.30 17.97
N THR A 992 -14.92 15.40 17.13
CA THR A 992 -15.46 15.74 15.81
C THR A 992 -16.54 16.79 16.00
N THR A 993 -16.20 18.07 15.89
CA THR A 993 -17.15 19.19 15.94
C THR A 993 -17.87 19.36 14.60
N ALA A 994 -18.29 18.26 13.99
CA ALA A 994 -19.34 18.29 12.98
C ALA A 994 -20.65 18.02 13.74
N LYS A 995 -21.41 19.07 14.02
CA LYS A 995 -22.82 18.93 14.38
C LYS A 995 -23.50 18.22 13.21
N VAL A 996 -23.75 16.93 13.36
CA VAL A 996 -24.65 16.19 12.47
C VAL A 996 -26.04 16.73 12.76
N GLU A 997 -26.58 17.52 11.83
CA GLU A 997 -28.01 17.84 11.86
C GLU A 997 -28.78 16.52 11.74
N HIS A 998 -29.64 16.26 12.73
CA HIS A 998 -30.47 15.07 12.81
C HIS A 998 -31.36 14.98 11.56
N VAL A 999 -31.01 14.11 10.62
CA VAL A 999 -31.96 13.61 9.62
C VAL A 999 -32.85 12.58 10.30
N SER A 1000 -34.16 12.85 10.34
CA SER A 1000 -35.17 11.99 10.95
C SER A 1000 -35.09 10.54 10.45
N PRO A 1001 -35.12 9.54 11.34
CA PRO A 1001 -35.10 8.13 10.93
C PRO A 1001 -36.41 7.75 10.22
N ALA A 1002 -36.27 7.08 9.07
CA ALA A 1002 -37.36 6.41 8.37
C ALA A 1002 -38.02 5.34 9.26
N PRO A 1003 -39.32 5.03 9.07
CA PRO A 1003 -40.09 4.22 10.02
C PRO A 1003 -39.59 2.77 10.09
N GLN A 1004 -39.34 2.32 11.32
CA GLN A 1004 -38.94 0.97 11.68
C GLN A 1004 -39.96 -0.09 11.19
N MET A 1005 -39.50 -1.04 10.38
CA MET A 1005 -40.21 -2.30 10.14
C MET A 1005 -40.07 -3.20 11.38
N ASN A 1006 -41.18 -3.46 12.05
CA ASN A 1006 -41.30 -4.35 13.20
C ASN A 1006 -41.06 -5.81 12.77
N TRP A 1007 -39.89 -6.38 13.09
CA TRP A 1007 -39.69 -7.82 13.10
C TRP A 1007 -40.03 -8.37 14.49
N ARG A 1008 -41.05 -9.24 14.56
CA ARG A 1008 -41.40 -10.01 15.75
C ARG A 1008 -40.30 -11.06 16.00
N VAL A 1009 -39.65 -10.95 17.15
CA VAL A 1009 -38.78 -11.97 17.72
C VAL A 1009 -39.61 -13.22 18.05
N LEU A 1010 -39.29 -14.35 17.44
CA LEU A 1010 -39.68 -15.68 17.94
C LEU A 1010 -38.51 -16.24 18.73
N GLY A 1011 -38.78 -16.63 19.97
CA GLY A 1011 -37.81 -16.93 21.00
C GLY A 1011 -37.04 -18.23 20.84
N SER A 1012 -36.05 -18.34 21.74
CA SER A 1012 -35.13 -19.44 22.01
C SER A 1012 -35.74 -20.83 22.03
N ALA A 1013 -35.07 -21.78 21.40
CA ALA A 1013 -35.14 -23.20 21.76
C ALA A 1013 -33.73 -23.82 21.68
N ASP A 1014 -33.36 -24.49 22.77
CA ASP A 1014 -32.25 -25.44 22.91
C ASP A 1014 -32.10 -26.38 21.71
N CYS A 1015 -30.85 -26.73 21.36
CA CYS A 1015 -30.38 -28.12 21.51
C CYS A 1015 -28.96 -28.31 20.97
N SER A 1016 -28.13 -28.90 21.83
CA SER A 1016 -26.94 -29.68 21.51
C SER A 1016 -27.13 -30.62 20.31
N ARG A 1017 -26.27 -30.51 19.30
CA ARG A 1017 -25.67 -31.62 18.55
C ARG A 1017 -24.51 -31.15 17.69
#